data_AF-A0A353DX79-F1
#
_entry.id   AF-A0A353DX79-F1
#
_cell.length_a   1.000
_cell.length_b   1.000
_cell.length_c   1.000
_cell.angle_alpha   90.00
_cell.angle_beta   90.00
_cell.angle_gamma   90.00
#
_symmetry.space_group_name_H-M   'P 1'
#
loop_
_entity.id
_entity.type
_entity.pdbx_description
1 polymer ?
#
loop_
_entity_poly.entity_id
_entity_poly.type
_entity_poly.pdbx_seq_one_letter_code
_entity_poly.pdbx_strand_id
1 'polypeptide(L)'
;MKARVILPLDACSALTLIIGIFCPQVEAAIPDAQETAFIANPRQLILAGRRSGEGYFSQDGHQLVFQAERSPENPFFQIFTLDFRSGDIQQVSPGMGKTTCSFFHPDGKTILFASTHHDPLALEKQKEVLQQRANGQEQRYAWDYDPTMDLFKTAADGGFKQLTDAEGYDAEGSFSPNGKWIAFCSNRHAYQSSAENAQKRLEIDPSFYGEIYLMRSDGTELRRLTQVDGYDGGPFFSPKGDRIIWRRFDEDGIQANIMTMDLDGKDVRILTEDFGMAWAPYYHPSGEYVIFTTNREGFSNFELYIVDHQGAHEPIRISFTDGFDGLPVFSPDGTQLVWTSNRYAAQPGSKDKGHLFMADWNHEAALEAIRQSPKRVRKAMALQNTSTKNTDPVPELEAVPGLDPARNQNPITGLKVQAIPLKAEIHEEDLKQHVNYLASDALEGRMTGEPGAAKAAAYLARVLKQLNVQAISHANGYYQPFTFQSGFQIQPSGSTLQWQSKPDGNHRQSAILDESFRPLPFSSNGSVEGEVVFAGYGLKVPGEGGEGYNSYQGLNVSNKVVLALRYVPESVDPARRSVLNRYAGLRYKAMVAREQGARALLVVTGPQSPNAGKLIGGGTDQSQGDSGILAASISGSLAESLLSHSGKTLSEWQEGMDTENPHEASAITLPGQRVRLSVEIERLRKEDRNVVGVIHPPRVDRHKATYVMIGAHYDHLGHGEVGGFDLEGEKHQIHNGADDNASGVALVLEVAAAFRKRVEQAPEDVSQGLIVALWSGEELGLIGSNYFADNALIPLDRIQAYLNFDMVGRLRENRLTLQGIGSSGNWKSLIERQNILAGFQLVLQEDPYLPTDTTAFYPKNIPVLSFFTGSHEEYHRPGDDPETLNWKGLKRITQLASNMTRFLTSPNDFVLPYAKVESQASQGSRDTLRAYLGTI
;
A
#
# COMPACT_ATOMS: atom_id res chain seq x y z
N MET A 1 -13.87 51.28 0.31
CA MET A 1 -12.78 51.58 1.26
C MET A 1 -12.25 50.25 1.78
N LYS A 2 -10.97 49.91 1.85
CA LYS A 2 -9.66 50.44 1.35
C LYS A 2 -8.79 49.18 1.12
N ALA A 3 -7.79 49.09 0.23
CA ALA A 3 -7.41 49.88 -0.95
C ALA A 3 -6.58 48.96 -1.87
N ARG A 4 -6.47 49.29 -3.17
CA ARG A 4 -5.51 48.60 -4.07
C ARG A 4 -4.09 49.07 -3.77
N VAL A 5 -3.11 48.17 -3.89
CA VAL A 5 -1.70 48.50 -4.14
C VAL A 5 -1.26 47.71 -5.38
N ILE A 6 -0.53 48.37 -6.28
CA ILE A 6 0.03 47.85 -7.53
C ILE A 6 1.40 48.53 -7.70
N LEU A 7 2.35 47.83 -8.33
CA LEU A 7 3.68 48.23 -8.89
C LEU A 7 4.83 47.38 -8.29
N PRO A 8 5.90 47.09 -9.06
CA PRO A 8 5.93 46.70 -10.48
C PRO A 8 6.79 45.42 -10.69
N LEU A 9 7.00 44.99 -11.94
CA LEU A 9 8.02 43.99 -12.27
C LEU A 9 9.42 44.64 -12.26
N ASP A 10 10.47 43.88 -11.92
CA ASP A 10 11.57 43.63 -12.88
C ASP A 10 12.57 42.53 -12.43
N ALA A 11 13.46 42.17 -13.36
CA ALA A 11 14.71 41.38 -13.21
C ALA A 11 14.64 39.83 -13.08
N CYS A 12 15.39 39.18 -13.96
CA CYS A 12 15.50 37.74 -14.14
C CYS A 12 16.31 37.00 -13.06
N SER A 13 16.00 35.72 -12.85
CA SER A 13 17.01 34.66 -12.71
C SER A 13 16.41 33.33 -13.18
N ALA A 14 17.19 32.51 -13.89
CA ALA A 14 16.70 31.27 -14.48
C ALA A 14 16.66 30.14 -13.43
N LEU A 15 15.55 29.39 -13.41
CA LEU A 15 15.44 28.13 -12.68
C LEU A 15 15.07 27.02 -13.68
N THR A 16 15.90 26.00 -13.78
CA THR A 16 15.65 24.84 -14.64
C THR A 16 14.54 23.98 -14.01
N LEU A 17 13.33 24.04 -14.57
CA LEU A 17 12.19 23.30 -14.03
C LEU A 17 12.29 21.82 -14.40
N ILE A 18 12.83 21.00 -13.50
CA ILE A 18 12.82 19.54 -13.62
C ILE A 18 11.37 19.06 -13.42
N ILE A 19 10.76 18.52 -14.48
CA ILE A 19 9.42 17.96 -14.44
C ILE A 19 9.52 16.50 -13.98
N GLY A 20 9.60 16.30 -12.67
CA GLY A 20 9.36 14.98 -12.07
C GLY A 20 7.90 14.59 -12.24
N ILE A 21 7.64 13.39 -12.77
CA ILE A 21 6.28 12.83 -12.83
C ILE A 21 5.90 12.37 -11.42
N PHE A 22 5.37 13.29 -10.63
CA PHE A 22 4.69 12.94 -9.39
C PHE A 22 3.39 12.20 -9.70
N CYS A 23 3.51 10.87 -9.83
CA CYS A 23 2.48 10.00 -9.27
C CYS A 23 2.21 10.49 -7.84
N PRO A 24 0.94 10.65 -7.40
CA PRO A 24 0.64 11.18 -6.08
C PRO A 24 1.09 10.18 -5.01
N GLN A 25 2.33 10.34 -4.55
CA GLN A 25 2.78 9.75 -3.32
C GLN A 25 1.81 10.22 -2.23
N VAL A 26 1.23 9.27 -1.52
CA VAL A 26 0.69 9.57 -0.20
C VAL A 26 1.93 9.92 0.63
N GLU A 27 2.17 11.22 0.83
CA GLU A 27 3.13 11.71 1.81
C GLU A 27 2.65 11.22 3.19
N ALA A 28 3.08 10.02 3.55
CA ALA A 28 3.00 9.53 4.91
C ALA A 28 3.80 10.52 5.76
N ALA A 29 3.20 11.01 6.84
CA ALA A 29 3.88 11.93 7.75
C ALA A 29 5.22 11.33 8.15
N ILE A 30 6.31 12.03 7.80
CA ILE A 30 7.66 11.70 8.26
C ILE A 30 7.57 11.69 9.79
N PRO A 31 7.87 10.56 10.46
CA PRO A 31 7.76 10.48 11.91
C PRO A 31 8.58 11.59 12.57
N ASP A 32 8.00 12.31 13.54
CA ASP A 32 8.72 13.38 14.22
C ASP A 32 9.99 12.81 14.85
N ALA A 33 11.11 13.52 14.71
CA ALA A 33 12.40 13.10 15.24
C ALA A 33 12.33 12.80 16.75
N GLN A 34 11.46 13.49 17.49
CA GLN A 34 11.19 13.26 18.91
C GLN A 34 10.41 11.96 19.16
N GLU A 35 9.45 11.60 18.30
CA GLU A 35 8.75 10.30 18.40
C GLU A 35 9.74 9.15 18.16
N THR A 36 10.58 9.26 17.13
CA THR A 36 11.56 8.21 16.77
C THR A 36 12.65 7.95 17.83
N ALA A 37 12.82 8.85 18.79
CA ALA A 37 13.72 8.63 19.92
C ALA A 37 13.18 7.57 20.89
N PHE A 38 11.86 7.41 20.98
CA PHE A 38 11.16 6.50 21.89
C PHE A 38 10.50 5.31 21.19
N ILE A 39 9.89 5.55 20.02
CA ILE A 39 9.03 4.62 19.28
C ILE A 39 9.61 4.42 17.87
N ALA A 40 10.08 3.21 17.57
CA ALA A 40 10.70 2.89 16.27
C ALA A 40 9.93 1.80 15.50
N ASN A 41 10.02 1.84 14.16
CA ASN A 41 9.35 0.93 13.24
C ASN A 41 7.81 0.76 13.44
N PRO A 42 7.02 1.83 13.66
CA PRO A 42 5.59 1.72 13.94
C PRO A 42 4.81 1.07 12.77
N ARG A 43 4.12 -0.03 13.07
CA ARG A 43 3.33 -0.82 12.10
C ARG A 43 1.92 -1.10 12.61
N GLN A 44 0.94 -1.11 11.70
CA GLN A 44 -0.39 -1.59 12.01
C GLN A 44 -0.35 -3.12 12.19
N LEU A 45 -0.83 -3.60 13.34
CA LEU A 45 -0.80 -5.02 13.69
C LEU A 45 -2.05 -5.76 13.20
N ILE A 46 -3.22 -5.10 13.28
CA ILE A 46 -4.52 -5.68 12.91
C ILE A 46 -5.12 -4.92 11.71
N LEU A 47 -5.14 -5.59 10.56
CA LEU A 47 -5.55 -5.07 9.26
C LEU A 47 -7.02 -5.41 8.93
N ALA A 48 -7.50 -6.56 9.39
CA ALA A 48 -8.84 -7.07 9.10
C ALA A 48 -9.87 -6.67 10.17
N GLY A 49 -11.11 -6.46 9.72
CA GLY A 49 -12.20 -5.88 10.52
C GLY A 49 -12.36 -4.37 10.35
N ARG A 50 -13.36 -3.80 11.02
CA ARG A 50 -13.73 -2.38 10.98
C ARG A 50 -12.85 -1.50 11.88
N ARG A 51 -12.38 -2.05 13.01
CA ARG A 51 -11.59 -1.39 14.06
C ARG A 51 -11.03 -2.41 15.05
N SER A 52 -9.98 -2.05 15.79
CA SER A 52 -9.37 -2.88 16.86
C SER A 52 -8.70 -2.01 17.92
N GLY A 53 -8.56 -2.53 19.14
CA GLY A 53 -7.89 -1.83 20.25
C GLY A 53 -7.62 -2.75 21.44
N GLU A 54 -7.16 -2.18 22.56
CA GLU A 54 -6.94 -2.85 23.86
C GLU A 54 -6.20 -4.18 23.75
N GLY A 55 -4.91 -4.15 23.39
CA GLY A 55 -4.07 -5.34 23.25
C GLY A 55 -3.19 -5.58 24.48
N TYR A 56 -3.34 -6.74 25.14
CA TYR A 56 -2.55 -7.12 26.32
C TYR A 56 -1.74 -8.40 26.08
N PHE A 57 -0.45 -8.39 26.42
CA PHE A 57 0.45 -9.52 26.20
C PHE A 57 0.23 -10.67 27.19
N SER A 58 0.49 -11.90 26.75
CA SER A 58 0.72 -13.04 27.66
C SER A 58 2.03 -12.83 28.42
N GLN A 59 2.17 -13.44 29.60
CA GLN A 59 3.36 -13.23 30.45
C GLN A 59 4.68 -13.68 29.78
N ASP A 60 4.61 -14.61 28.83
CA ASP A 60 5.75 -15.07 28.03
C ASP A 60 5.98 -14.25 26.74
N GLY A 61 5.19 -13.20 26.50
CA GLY A 61 5.31 -12.28 25.34
C GLY A 61 4.87 -12.88 24.00
N HIS A 62 4.59 -14.18 23.93
CA HIS A 62 4.32 -14.87 22.66
C HIS A 62 2.91 -14.65 22.10
N GLN A 63 1.97 -14.16 22.91
CA GLN A 63 0.59 -13.90 22.48
C GLN A 63 0.13 -12.49 22.89
N LEU A 64 -0.87 -11.98 22.17
CA LEU A 64 -1.64 -10.78 22.51
C LEU A 64 -3.13 -11.15 22.60
N VAL A 65 -3.84 -10.74 23.64
CA VAL A 65 -5.31 -10.80 23.70
C VAL A 65 -5.85 -9.39 23.47
N PHE A 66 -6.84 -9.25 22.58
CA PHE A 66 -7.30 -7.95 22.10
C PHE A 66 -8.77 -7.93 21.67
N GLN A 67 -9.36 -6.74 21.58
CA GLN A 67 -10.72 -6.56 21.08
C GLN A 67 -10.76 -6.03 19.64
N ALA A 68 -11.61 -6.59 18.79
CA ALA A 68 -11.78 -6.16 17.41
C ALA A 68 -13.21 -6.37 16.88
N GLU A 69 -13.63 -5.55 15.93
CA GLU A 69 -14.92 -5.69 15.22
C GLU A 69 -14.66 -6.33 13.85
N ARG A 70 -14.60 -7.67 13.81
CA ARG A 70 -14.14 -8.45 12.63
C ARG A 70 -15.23 -9.22 11.88
N SER A 71 -16.39 -9.47 12.49
CA SER A 71 -17.50 -10.21 11.84
C SER A 71 -18.53 -9.25 11.22
N PRO A 72 -19.06 -9.52 10.01
CA PRO A 72 -20.21 -8.76 9.48
C PRO A 72 -21.52 -9.08 10.22
N GLU A 73 -21.58 -10.19 10.96
CA GLU A 73 -22.79 -10.64 11.70
C GLU A 73 -22.86 -10.10 13.14
N ASN A 74 -21.80 -9.45 13.63
CA ASN A 74 -21.74 -8.87 14.97
C ASN A 74 -21.16 -7.43 14.91
N PRO A 75 -21.94 -6.38 15.26
CA PRO A 75 -21.51 -4.98 15.20
C PRO A 75 -20.68 -4.54 16.42
N PHE A 76 -20.50 -5.42 17.42
CA PHE A 76 -19.79 -5.12 18.66
C PHE A 76 -18.35 -5.64 18.62
N PHE A 77 -17.52 -5.13 19.53
CA PHE A 77 -16.22 -5.72 19.79
C PHE A 77 -16.36 -7.16 20.27
N GLN A 78 -15.51 -8.04 19.73
CA GLN A 78 -15.29 -9.42 20.17
C GLN A 78 -13.82 -9.58 20.56
N ILE A 79 -13.54 -10.46 21.52
CA ILE A 79 -12.19 -10.76 22.01
C ILE A 79 -11.53 -11.84 21.16
N PHE A 80 -10.28 -11.59 20.77
CA PHE A 80 -9.40 -12.44 19.99
C PHE A 80 -8.06 -12.64 20.70
N THR A 81 -7.40 -13.76 20.43
CA THR A 81 -5.96 -13.96 20.68
C THR A 81 -5.20 -13.90 19.37
N LEU A 82 -3.94 -13.47 19.44
CA LEU A 82 -2.94 -13.47 18.37
C LEU A 82 -1.69 -14.21 18.88
N ASP A 83 -1.15 -15.17 18.12
CA ASP A 83 0.17 -15.77 18.39
C ASP A 83 1.25 -15.15 17.49
N PHE A 84 2.25 -14.52 18.09
CA PHE A 84 3.34 -13.83 17.37
C PHE A 84 4.31 -14.78 16.65
N ARG A 85 4.22 -16.09 16.85
CA ARG A 85 5.09 -17.12 16.24
C ARG A 85 4.49 -17.78 15.01
N SER A 86 3.16 -17.75 14.86
CA SER A 86 2.43 -18.36 13.73
C SER A 86 1.52 -17.40 12.96
N GLY A 87 1.25 -16.22 13.52
CA GLY A 87 0.28 -15.25 13.01
C GLY A 87 -1.18 -15.72 13.10
N ASP A 88 -1.47 -16.80 13.85
CA ASP A 88 -2.84 -17.24 14.10
C ASP A 88 -3.60 -16.19 14.90
N ILE A 89 -4.83 -15.89 14.46
CA ILE A 89 -5.78 -15.05 15.19
C ILE A 89 -7.04 -15.88 15.43
N GLN A 90 -7.39 -16.11 16.69
CA GLN A 90 -8.52 -16.94 17.11
C GLN A 90 -9.49 -16.11 17.97
N GLN A 91 -10.80 -16.19 17.71
CA GLN A 91 -11.80 -15.61 18.60
C GLN A 91 -11.91 -16.46 19.88
N VAL A 92 -11.82 -15.82 21.04
CA VAL A 92 -11.95 -16.48 22.36
C VAL A 92 -13.21 -16.04 23.13
N SER A 93 -13.96 -15.08 22.57
CA SER A 93 -15.26 -14.64 23.06
C SER A 93 -16.43 -15.41 22.43
N PRO A 94 -17.66 -15.32 22.99
CA PRO A 94 -18.83 -16.09 22.53
C PRO A 94 -19.34 -15.78 21.11
N GLY A 95 -18.89 -14.71 20.46
CA GLY A 95 -19.37 -14.29 19.13
C GLY A 95 -20.68 -13.52 19.13
N MET A 96 -21.31 -13.32 20.28
CA MET A 96 -22.57 -12.59 20.46
C MET A 96 -22.54 -11.65 21.66
N GLY A 97 -23.42 -10.66 21.66
CA GLY A 97 -23.47 -9.63 22.69
C GLY A 97 -22.24 -8.70 22.68
N LYS A 98 -22.17 -7.80 23.66
CA LYS A 98 -21.02 -6.90 23.85
C LYS A 98 -19.88 -7.68 24.54
N THR A 99 -18.64 -7.33 24.23
CA THR A 99 -17.45 -7.76 25.00
C THR A 99 -16.43 -6.64 25.06
N THR A 100 -15.64 -6.58 26.13
CA THR A 100 -14.54 -5.61 26.27
C THR A 100 -13.49 -6.04 27.30
N CYS A 101 -12.39 -5.30 27.39
CA CYS A 101 -11.35 -5.38 28.43
C CYS A 101 -10.87 -6.80 28.77
N SER A 102 -10.21 -7.44 27.81
CA SER A 102 -9.65 -8.77 27.97
C SER A 102 -8.25 -8.77 28.59
N PHE A 103 -7.93 -9.68 29.50
CA PHE A 103 -6.61 -9.78 30.13
C PHE A 103 -6.16 -11.23 30.35
N PHE A 104 -4.88 -11.53 30.10
CA PHE A 104 -4.30 -12.86 30.34
C PHE A 104 -4.04 -13.11 31.83
N HIS A 105 -4.35 -14.32 32.28
CA HIS A 105 -3.86 -14.84 33.56
C HIS A 105 -2.37 -15.25 33.43
N PRO A 106 -1.56 -15.14 34.51
CA PRO A 106 -0.16 -15.62 34.55
C PRO A 106 0.08 -17.12 34.25
N ASP A 107 -0.94 -17.92 33.92
CA ASP A 107 -0.77 -19.29 33.41
C ASP A 107 -0.62 -19.35 31.87
N GLY A 108 -0.82 -18.24 31.16
CA GLY A 108 -0.78 -18.15 29.69
C GLY A 108 -1.91 -18.88 28.96
N LYS A 109 -2.98 -19.29 29.66
CA LYS A 109 -4.07 -20.15 29.15
C LYS A 109 -5.46 -19.64 29.50
N THR A 110 -5.62 -19.05 30.67
CA THR A 110 -6.88 -18.47 31.16
C THR A 110 -6.94 -17.00 30.74
N ILE A 111 -8.07 -16.58 30.19
CA ILE A 111 -8.34 -15.21 29.75
C ILE A 111 -9.56 -14.68 30.51
N LEU A 112 -9.42 -13.52 31.15
CA LEU A 112 -10.50 -12.71 31.70
C LEU A 112 -11.04 -11.79 30.61
N PHE A 113 -12.35 -11.53 30.58
CA PHE A 113 -12.99 -10.50 29.74
C PHE A 113 -14.36 -10.11 30.31
N ALA A 114 -14.86 -8.92 29.97
CA ALA A 114 -16.22 -8.49 30.30
C ALA A 114 -17.18 -8.81 29.14
N SER A 115 -18.44 -9.18 29.42
CA SER A 115 -19.43 -9.46 28.37
C SER A 115 -20.90 -9.45 28.81
N THR A 116 -21.79 -9.04 27.88
CA THR A 116 -23.25 -9.13 28.01
C THR A 116 -23.86 -10.36 27.32
N HIS A 117 -23.07 -11.36 26.89
CA HIS A 117 -23.59 -12.50 26.10
C HIS A 117 -24.63 -13.37 26.83
N HIS A 118 -24.73 -13.24 28.16
CA HIS A 118 -25.69 -13.97 28.99
C HIS A 118 -27.08 -13.29 29.03
N ASP A 119 -27.18 -12.03 28.60
CA ASP A 119 -28.44 -11.28 28.47
C ASP A 119 -29.36 -11.98 27.44
N PRO A 120 -30.60 -12.38 27.81
CA PRO A 120 -31.57 -12.94 26.88
C PRO A 120 -31.84 -12.06 25.64
N LEU A 121 -31.63 -10.74 25.76
CA LEU A 121 -31.83 -9.77 24.68
C LEU A 121 -30.56 -9.48 23.87
N ALA A 122 -29.41 -10.10 24.17
CA ALA A 122 -28.13 -9.83 23.49
C ALA A 122 -28.22 -9.99 21.96
N LEU A 123 -28.91 -11.03 21.48
CA LEU A 123 -29.13 -11.30 20.06
C LEU A 123 -30.24 -10.43 19.42
N GLU A 124 -31.02 -9.70 20.22
CA GLU A 124 -32.00 -8.71 19.75
C GLU A 124 -31.32 -7.35 19.61
N LYS A 125 -30.67 -6.86 20.68
CA LYS A 125 -29.75 -5.70 20.68
C LYS A 125 -28.77 -5.74 19.50
N GLN A 126 -28.19 -6.92 19.21
CA GLN A 126 -27.28 -7.15 18.09
C GLN A 126 -27.94 -6.92 16.71
N LYS A 127 -29.19 -7.34 16.52
CA LYS A 127 -29.94 -7.15 15.26
C LYS A 127 -30.39 -5.71 15.08
N GLU A 128 -30.81 -5.04 16.16
CA GLU A 128 -31.21 -3.63 16.14
C GLU A 128 -30.06 -2.74 15.65
N VAL A 129 -28.85 -2.90 16.20
CA VAL A 129 -27.68 -2.11 15.78
C VAL A 129 -27.28 -2.39 14.32
N LEU A 130 -27.42 -3.63 13.84
CA LEU A 130 -27.22 -3.96 12.42
C LEU A 130 -28.27 -3.30 11.51
N GLN A 131 -29.54 -3.25 11.93
CA GLN A 131 -30.61 -2.58 11.19
C GLN A 131 -30.43 -1.05 11.19
N GLN A 132 -30.06 -0.44 12.32
CA GLN A 132 -29.72 0.99 12.41
C GLN A 132 -28.58 1.35 11.45
N ARG A 133 -27.49 0.56 11.43
CA ARG A 133 -26.38 0.73 10.49
C ARG A 133 -26.82 0.58 9.03
N ALA A 134 -27.65 -0.43 8.70
CA ALA A 134 -28.19 -0.62 7.36
C ALA A 134 -29.09 0.54 6.90
N ASN A 135 -29.78 1.20 7.83
CA ASN A 135 -30.59 2.40 7.60
C ASN A 135 -29.75 3.71 7.59
N GLY A 136 -28.42 3.64 7.69
CA GLY A 136 -27.54 4.82 7.76
C GLY A 136 -27.59 5.58 9.09
N GLN A 137 -28.22 5.02 10.12
CA GLN A 137 -28.38 5.61 11.46
C GLN A 137 -27.20 5.22 12.38
N GLU A 138 -25.97 5.14 11.85
CA GLU A 138 -24.79 4.79 12.64
C GLU A 138 -24.41 5.96 13.57
N GLN A 139 -24.51 5.72 14.88
CA GLN A 139 -24.05 6.66 15.90
C GLN A 139 -22.53 6.63 16.03
N ARG A 140 -21.94 7.74 16.49
CA ARG A 140 -20.53 7.75 16.93
C ARG A 140 -20.35 6.79 18.09
N TYR A 141 -19.17 6.17 18.19
CA TYR A 141 -18.85 5.30 19.30
C TYR A 141 -18.84 6.10 20.62
N ALA A 142 -19.63 5.62 21.58
CA ALA A 142 -19.59 6.01 22.99
C ALA A 142 -19.26 4.76 23.81
N TRP A 143 -18.68 4.94 24.99
CA TRP A 143 -18.47 3.84 25.92
C TRP A 143 -19.81 3.44 26.56
N ASP A 144 -20.02 2.13 26.74
CA ASP A 144 -21.34 1.54 26.96
C ASP A 144 -21.38 0.77 28.29
N TYR A 145 -22.01 1.38 29.29
CA TYR A 145 -22.11 0.87 30.66
C TYR A 145 -23.36 -0.01 30.84
N ASP A 146 -23.52 -1.01 29.97
CA ASP A 146 -24.69 -1.92 29.96
C ASP A 146 -24.86 -2.62 31.32
N PRO A 147 -26.06 -2.59 31.96
CA PRO A 147 -26.32 -3.18 33.28
C PRO A 147 -26.30 -4.73 33.31
N THR A 148 -25.99 -5.36 32.17
CA THR A 148 -25.78 -6.82 32.03
C THR A 148 -24.32 -7.18 31.71
N MET A 149 -23.37 -6.26 31.89
CA MET A 149 -21.96 -6.49 31.60
C MET A 149 -21.29 -7.18 32.80
N ASP A 150 -21.03 -8.48 32.69
CA ASP A 150 -20.37 -9.27 33.74
C ASP A 150 -18.96 -9.70 33.35
N LEU A 151 -18.13 -10.01 34.36
CA LEU A 151 -16.81 -10.61 34.18
C LEU A 151 -16.89 -12.12 33.97
N PHE A 152 -16.24 -12.61 32.92
CA PHE A 152 -16.10 -14.02 32.58
C PHE A 152 -14.63 -14.40 32.45
N LYS A 153 -14.33 -15.68 32.70
CA LYS A 153 -13.07 -16.28 32.26
C LYS A 153 -13.29 -17.49 31.36
N THR A 154 -12.44 -17.61 30.34
CA THR A 154 -12.37 -18.75 29.43
C THR A 154 -10.97 -19.36 29.47
N ALA A 155 -10.86 -20.64 29.11
CA ALA A 155 -9.62 -21.18 28.59
C ALA A 155 -9.53 -20.89 27.07
N ALA A 156 -8.34 -20.90 26.49
CA ALA A 156 -8.15 -20.65 25.05
C ALA A 156 -8.79 -21.70 24.13
N ASP A 157 -9.12 -22.89 24.65
CA ASP A 157 -9.87 -23.96 23.97
C ASP A 157 -11.39 -23.89 24.21
N GLY A 158 -11.86 -22.95 25.05
CA GLY A 158 -13.26 -22.54 25.18
C GLY A 158 -13.93 -22.84 26.51
N GLY A 159 -15.21 -22.42 26.62
CA GLY A 159 -16.04 -22.58 27.81
C GLY A 159 -15.93 -21.42 28.80
N PHE A 160 -17.05 -20.75 29.07
CA PHE A 160 -17.11 -19.52 29.83
C PHE A 160 -17.53 -19.79 31.28
N LYS A 161 -16.68 -19.45 32.27
CA LYS A 161 -17.11 -19.32 33.68
C LYS A 161 -17.39 -17.85 33.98
N GLN A 162 -18.63 -17.56 34.38
CA GLN A 162 -19.04 -16.30 34.99
C GLN A 162 -18.40 -16.11 36.38
N LEU A 163 -17.92 -14.90 36.68
CA LEU A 163 -17.26 -14.53 37.94
C LEU A 163 -18.06 -13.52 38.77
N THR A 164 -18.92 -12.73 38.11
CA THR A 164 -19.85 -11.78 38.71
C THR A 164 -21.25 -12.01 38.16
N ASP A 165 -22.28 -11.64 38.91
CA ASP A 165 -23.71 -11.83 38.60
C ASP A 165 -24.58 -10.66 39.11
N ALA A 166 -23.99 -9.46 39.17
CA ALA A 166 -24.60 -8.30 39.82
C ALA A 166 -25.09 -7.27 38.79
N GLU A 167 -26.31 -6.76 38.96
CA GLU A 167 -26.86 -5.72 38.08
C GLU A 167 -25.95 -4.47 38.07
N GLY A 168 -25.54 -4.08 36.86
CA GLY A 168 -24.58 -3.01 36.62
C GLY A 168 -23.51 -3.38 35.59
N TYR A 169 -22.45 -2.60 35.59
CA TYR A 169 -21.30 -2.74 34.71
C TYR A 169 -20.12 -3.26 35.53
N ASP A 170 -19.72 -4.52 35.31
CA ASP A 170 -18.52 -5.16 35.84
C ASP A 170 -17.52 -5.42 34.69
N ALA A 171 -16.49 -4.58 34.58
CA ALA A 171 -15.54 -4.66 33.48
C ALA A 171 -14.14 -4.12 33.84
N GLU A 172 -13.28 -3.91 32.84
CA GLU A 172 -11.94 -3.34 33.01
C GLU A 172 -11.08 -4.13 34.00
N GLY A 173 -11.23 -5.46 33.95
CA GLY A 173 -10.58 -6.39 34.86
C GLY A 173 -9.16 -6.76 34.43
N SER A 174 -8.21 -6.66 35.37
CA SER A 174 -6.84 -7.16 35.20
C SER A 174 -6.48 -8.19 36.28
N PHE A 175 -5.56 -9.10 35.95
CA PHE A 175 -5.01 -10.05 36.93
C PHE A 175 -3.76 -9.49 37.61
N SER A 176 -3.64 -9.75 38.91
CA SER A 176 -2.39 -9.59 39.65
C SER A 176 -1.26 -10.45 39.06
N PRO A 177 0.03 -10.04 39.13
CA PRO A 177 1.16 -10.80 38.57
C PRO A 177 1.36 -12.23 39.14
N ASN A 178 0.69 -12.56 40.25
CA ASN A 178 0.70 -13.89 40.87
C ASN A 178 -0.60 -14.70 40.64
N GLY A 179 -1.55 -14.16 39.87
CA GLY A 179 -2.79 -14.83 39.48
C GLY A 179 -3.86 -14.98 40.57
N LYS A 180 -3.64 -14.48 41.80
CA LYS A 180 -4.56 -14.73 42.93
C LYS A 180 -5.68 -13.72 43.07
N TRP A 181 -5.50 -12.52 42.52
CA TRP A 181 -6.46 -11.41 42.57
C TRP A 181 -6.79 -10.89 41.16
N ILE A 182 -8.03 -10.40 41.02
CA ILE A 182 -8.53 -9.57 39.93
C ILE A 182 -8.85 -8.20 40.52
N ALA A 183 -8.37 -7.11 39.90
CA ALA A 183 -8.84 -5.74 40.14
C ALA A 183 -9.69 -5.31 38.95
N PHE A 184 -10.80 -4.62 39.17
CA PHE A 184 -11.76 -4.28 38.11
C PHE A 184 -12.63 -3.06 38.46
N CYS A 185 -13.32 -2.49 37.47
CA CYS A 185 -14.28 -1.39 37.65
C CYS A 185 -15.70 -1.95 37.85
N SER A 186 -16.45 -1.39 38.81
CA SER A 186 -17.84 -1.74 39.05
C SER A 186 -18.71 -0.59 39.55
N ASN A 187 -19.87 -0.38 38.93
CA ASN A 187 -20.91 0.55 39.42
C ASN A 187 -22.08 -0.13 40.17
N ARG A 188 -21.99 -1.45 40.45
CA ARG A 188 -23.04 -2.28 41.09
C ARG A 188 -23.70 -1.67 42.34
N HIS A 189 -22.97 -0.83 43.06
CA HIS A 189 -23.41 -0.22 44.31
C HIS A 189 -24.52 0.83 44.11
N ALA A 190 -24.60 1.44 42.92
CA ALA A 190 -25.62 2.42 42.59
C ALA A 190 -26.98 1.76 42.34
N TYR A 191 -27.01 0.60 41.65
CA TYR A 191 -28.20 -0.24 41.47
C TYR A 191 -28.77 -0.75 42.80
N GLN A 192 -27.89 -0.94 43.81
CA GLN A 192 -28.28 -1.31 45.18
C GLN A 192 -28.79 -0.11 46.02
N SER A 193 -28.75 1.12 45.49
CA SER A 193 -29.16 2.33 46.21
C SER A 193 -30.65 2.62 46.06
N SER A 194 -31.33 2.83 47.18
CA SER A 194 -32.73 3.30 47.22
C SER A 194 -32.87 4.82 47.25
N ALA A 195 -31.80 5.58 46.98
CA ALA A 195 -31.81 7.04 47.00
C ALA A 195 -32.25 7.60 45.64
N GLU A 196 -33.39 8.32 45.61
CA GLU A 196 -34.01 8.86 44.39
C GLU A 196 -33.05 9.71 43.54
N ASN A 197 -32.17 10.51 44.16
CA ASN A 197 -31.17 11.31 43.43
C ASN A 197 -30.08 10.44 42.79
N ALA A 198 -29.69 9.32 43.42
CA ALA A 198 -28.69 8.42 42.86
C ALA A 198 -29.26 7.62 41.68
N GLN A 199 -30.51 7.16 41.80
CA GLN A 199 -31.22 6.50 40.71
C GLN A 199 -31.35 7.43 39.49
N LYS A 200 -31.72 8.70 39.69
CA LYS A 200 -31.77 9.70 38.60
C LYS A 200 -30.40 10.02 37.97
N ARG A 201 -29.30 10.01 38.74
CA ARG A 201 -27.96 10.17 38.14
C ARG A 201 -27.57 8.91 37.36
N LEU A 202 -27.87 7.72 37.88
CA LEU A 202 -27.63 6.43 37.23
C LEU A 202 -28.37 6.29 35.89
N GLU A 203 -29.60 6.81 35.78
CA GLU A 203 -30.38 6.87 34.53
C GLU A 203 -29.75 7.79 33.46
N ILE A 204 -28.98 8.81 33.85
CA ILE A 204 -28.41 9.83 32.97
C ILE A 204 -26.95 9.52 32.61
N ASP A 205 -26.19 9.03 33.59
CA ASP A 205 -24.76 8.82 33.54
C ASP A 205 -24.37 7.69 34.51
N PRO A 206 -24.36 6.43 34.05
CA PRO A 206 -23.93 5.29 34.85
C PRO A 206 -22.42 5.28 35.16
N SER A 207 -21.63 6.14 34.52
CA SER A 207 -20.18 6.20 34.72
C SER A 207 -19.80 6.94 36.00
N PHE A 208 -20.63 7.89 36.46
CA PHE A 208 -20.43 8.63 37.71
C PHE A 208 -20.23 7.75 38.96
N TYR A 209 -20.68 6.49 38.91
CA TYR A 209 -20.59 5.50 39.98
C TYR A 209 -19.57 4.38 39.74
N GLY A 210 -18.72 4.48 38.70
CA GLY A 210 -17.64 3.54 38.44
C GLY A 210 -16.59 3.59 39.56
N GLU A 211 -16.31 2.46 40.19
CA GLU A 211 -15.43 2.34 41.37
C GLU A 211 -14.52 1.12 41.27
N ILE A 212 -13.34 1.16 41.91
CA ILE A 212 -12.39 0.04 41.90
C ILE A 212 -12.78 -1.03 42.93
N TYR A 213 -12.88 -2.28 42.46
CA TYR A 213 -13.07 -3.47 43.27
C TYR A 213 -11.90 -4.44 43.12
N LEU A 214 -11.74 -5.30 44.12
CA LEU A 214 -10.79 -6.42 44.13
C LEU A 214 -11.50 -7.70 44.55
N MET A 215 -11.25 -8.81 43.86
CA MET A 215 -11.71 -10.15 44.24
C MET A 215 -10.64 -11.21 43.94
N ARG A 216 -10.81 -12.42 44.49
CA ARG A 216 -10.00 -13.59 44.11
C ARG A 216 -10.26 -14.00 42.67
N SER A 217 -9.29 -14.65 42.04
CA SER A 217 -9.41 -15.15 40.66
C SER A 217 -10.41 -16.30 40.47
N ASP A 218 -11.12 -16.73 41.52
CA ASP A 218 -12.27 -17.64 41.45
C ASP A 218 -13.64 -16.94 41.59
N GLY A 219 -13.68 -15.66 42.00
CA GLY A 219 -14.88 -14.86 42.29
C GLY A 219 -15.08 -14.53 43.79
N THR A 220 -14.25 -15.04 44.70
CA THR A 220 -14.45 -14.90 46.16
C THR A 220 -13.75 -13.66 46.77
N GLU A 221 -14.02 -13.37 48.06
CA GLU A 221 -13.43 -12.25 48.83
C GLU A 221 -13.53 -10.86 48.16
N LEU A 222 -14.66 -10.57 47.52
CA LEU A 222 -14.94 -9.26 46.90
C LEU A 222 -14.86 -8.10 47.91
N ARG A 223 -14.10 -7.05 47.58
CA ARG A 223 -14.03 -5.77 48.31
C ARG A 223 -14.04 -4.57 47.38
N ARG A 224 -14.75 -3.50 47.77
CA ARG A 224 -14.66 -2.16 47.17
C ARG A 224 -13.47 -1.42 47.77
N LEU A 225 -12.59 -0.84 46.94
CA LEU A 225 -11.39 -0.13 47.39
C LEU A 225 -11.57 1.39 47.40
N THR A 226 -12.30 1.93 46.42
CA THR A 226 -12.57 3.38 46.29
C THR A 226 -14.03 3.69 46.64
N GLN A 227 -14.26 4.86 47.24
CA GLN A 227 -15.56 5.30 47.81
C GLN A 227 -15.71 6.82 47.61
N VAL A 228 -15.77 7.25 46.36
CA VAL A 228 -15.87 8.67 45.96
C VAL A 228 -16.84 8.82 44.79
N ASP A 229 -17.46 10.01 44.68
CA ASP A 229 -18.26 10.38 43.51
C ASP A 229 -17.34 10.76 42.33
N GLY A 230 -17.70 10.36 41.11
CA GLY A 230 -16.87 10.46 39.90
C GLY A 230 -16.31 9.11 39.45
N TYR A 231 -15.95 8.99 38.16
CA TYR A 231 -15.53 7.70 37.58
C TYR A 231 -14.11 7.31 38.01
N ASP A 232 -13.98 6.20 38.73
CA ASP A 232 -12.74 5.46 38.99
C ASP A 232 -12.71 4.14 38.19
N GLY A 233 -11.72 3.93 37.32
CA GLY A 233 -11.65 2.69 36.53
C GLY A 233 -10.35 2.43 35.76
N GLY A 234 -10.33 1.39 34.93
CA GLY A 234 -9.13 0.84 34.30
C GLY A 234 -8.02 0.43 35.27
N PRO A 235 -8.28 -0.37 36.32
CA PRO A 235 -7.26 -0.75 37.29
C PRO A 235 -6.28 -1.79 36.75
N PHE A 236 -4.98 -1.49 36.85
CA PHE A 236 -3.87 -2.42 36.63
C PHE A 236 -3.03 -2.59 37.89
N PHE A 237 -2.36 -3.73 38.03
CA PHE A 237 -1.41 -3.96 39.12
C PHE A 237 -0.01 -3.43 38.76
N SER A 238 0.78 -3.06 39.77
CA SER A 238 2.22 -2.89 39.62
C SER A 238 2.91 -4.18 39.18
N PRO A 239 4.09 -4.15 38.52
CA PRO A 239 4.85 -5.36 38.18
C PRO A 239 5.22 -6.23 39.40
N LYS A 240 5.27 -5.63 40.59
CA LYS A 240 5.51 -6.32 41.88
C LYS A 240 4.23 -6.89 42.50
N GLY A 241 3.05 -6.49 42.02
CA GLY A 241 1.75 -6.88 42.55
C GLY A 241 1.43 -6.29 43.92
N ASP A 242 2.15 -5.25 44.35
CA ASP A 242 2.02 -4.57 45.65
C ASP A 242 1.06 -3.35 45.62
N ARG A 243 0.76 -2.84 44.42
CA ARG A 243 -0.07 -1.64 44.22
C ARG A 243 -1.02 -1.80 43.03
N ILE A 244 -2.04 -0.94 43.00
CA ILE A 244 -2.95 -0.74 41.88
C ILE A 244 -2.72 0.66 41.30
N ILE A 245 -2.88 0.81 39.99
CA ILE A 245 -2.91 2.08 39.25
C ILE A 245 -4.22 2.15 38.46
N TRP A 246 -4.86 3.33 38.37
CA TRP A 246 -6.14 3.49 37.68
C TRP A 246 -6.35 4.94 37.20
N ARG A 247 -7.41 5.20 36.41
CA ARG A 247 -7.85 6.56 36.01
C ARG A 247 -8.99 7.03 36.91
N ARG A 248 -8.91 8.28 37.39
CA ARG A 248 -9.96 8.97 38.15
C ARG A 248 -10.44 10.21 37.41
N PHE A 249 -11.73 10.35 37.19
CA PHE A 249 -12.36 11.61 36.78
C PHE A 249 -12.78 12.46 37.98
N ASP A 250 -12.96 13.76 37.77
CA ASP A 250 -13.66 14.64 38.72
C ASP A 250 -15.20 14.49 38.62
N GLU A 251 -15.93 15.07 39.59
CA GLU A 251 -17.40 14.98 39.67
C GLU A 251 -18.11 15.58 38.44
N ASP A 252 -17.47 16.56 37.77
CA ASP A 252 -17.92 17.19 36.52
C ASP A 252 -17.58 16.36 35.26
N GLY A 253 -16.67 15.38 35.35
CA GLY A 253 -16.23 14.54 34.23
C GLY A 253 -15.30 15.22 33.22
N ILE A 254 -14.62 16.31 33.61
CA ILE A 254 -13.84 17.19 32.73
C ILE A 254 -12.33 16.91 32.81
N GLN A 255 -11.77 16.70 34.00
CA GLN A 255 -10.38 16.27 34.17
C GLN A 255 -10.31 14.78 34.48
N ALA A 256 -9.24 14.12 34.01
CA ALA A 256 -8.90 12.77 34.45
C ALA A 256 -7.45 12.72 34.93
N ASN A 257 -7.22 12.00 36.03
CA ASN A 257 -5.91 11.91 36.69
C ASN A 257 -5.53 10.45 36.90
N ILE A 258 -4.24 10.15 36.73
CA ILE A 258 -3.68 8.82 37.01
C ILE A 258 -3.39 8.71 38.51
N MET A 259 -3.95 7.68 39.13
CA MET A 259 -3.95 7.45 40.58
C MET A 259 -3.30 6.11 40.92
N THR A 260 -2.66 5.98 42.08
CA THR A 260 -2.12 4.68 42.56
C THR A 260 -2.25 4.51 44.08
N MET A 261 -2.51 3.28 44.53
CA MET A 261 -2.80 2.90 45.92
C MET A 261 -2.19 1.52 46.25
N ASP A 262 -2.06 1.18 47.54
CA ASP A 262 -1.81 -0.20 47.95
C ASP A 262 -3.06 -1.10 47.78
N LEU A 263 -2.89 -2.41 47.89
CA LEU A 263 -4.01 -3.36 47.70
C LEU A 263 -5.15 -3.21 48.73
N ASP A 264 -4.94 -2.48 49.82
CA ASP A 264 -5.93 -2.25 50.88
C ASP A 264 -6.69 -0.92 50.71
N GLY A 265 -6.49 -0.20 49.60
CA GLY A 265 -7.12 1.09 49.33
C GLY A 265 -6.46 2.28 50.04
N LYS A 266 -5.22 2.12 50.52
CA LYS A 266 -4.48 3.16 51.28
C LYS A 266 -3.26 3.62 50.47
N ASP A 267 -2.49 4.57 51.02
CA ASP A 267 -1.37 5.22 50.33
C ASP A 267 -1.76 5.71 48.93
N VAL A 268 -2.88 6.42 48.83
CA VAL A 268 -3.36 6.99 47.56
C VAL A 268 -2.44 8.13 47.12
N ARG A 269 -1.92 8.06 45.89
CA ARG A 269 -1.03 9.06 45.29
C ARG A 269 -1.52 9.46 43.90
N ILE A 270 -1.33 10.74 43.59
CA ILE A 270 -1.68 11.39 42.31
C ILE A 270 -0.41 11.43 41.43
N LEU A 271 -0.42 10.78 40.27
CA LEU A 271 0.72 10.74 39.35
C LEU A 271 0.66 11.85 38.29
N THR A 272 -0.54 12.30 37.90
CA THR A 272 -0.80 13.47 37.03
C THR A 272 -1.75 14.43 37.73
N GLU A 273 -1.57 15.74 37.59
CA GLU A 273 -2.42 16.79 38.19
C GLU A 273 -2.55 17.93 37.16
N ASP A 274 -3.74 18.52 37.03
CA ASP A 274 -4.05 19.59 36.05
C ASP A 274 -3.58 19.27 34.60
N PHE A 275 -3.67 18.00 34.18
CA PHE A 275 -3.03 17.47 32.96
C PHE A 275 -4.02 17.07 31.83
N GLY A 276 -5.25 17.59 31.87
CA GLY A 276 -6.31 17.26 30.92
C GLY A 276 -7.00 15.93 31.25
N MET A 277 -7.42 15.18 30.24
CA MET A 277 -8.00 13.85 30.41
C MET A 277 -6.90 12.78 30.44
N ALA A 278 -6.09 12.72 31.51
CA ALA A 278 -5.08 11.67 31.66
C ALA A 278 -5.72 10.32 31.99
N TRP A 279 -5.60 9.34 31.09
CA TRP A 279 -6.28 8.05 31.18
C TRP A 279 -5.45 6.88 30.60
N ALA A 280 -6.01 5.67 30.66
CA ALA A 280 -5.39 4.42 30.21
C ALA A 280 -3.92 4.20 30.68
N PRO A 281 -3.65 4.21 32.01
CA PRO A 281 -2.29 4.05 32.53
C PRO A 281 -1.82 2.60 32.48
N TYR A 282 -0.56 2.37 32.14
CA TYR A 282 0.09 1.06 32.21
C TYR A 282 1.52 1.18 32.73
N TYR A 283 1.99 0.19 33.50
CA TYR A 283 3.36 0.17 34.01
C TYR A 283 4.34 -0.38 32.98
N HIS A 284 5.53 0.23 32.88
CA HIS A 284 6.68 -0.43 32.28
C HIS A 284 7.11 -1.61 33.18
N PRO A 285 7.49 -2.79 32.65
CA PRO A 285 7.81 -3.98 33.47
C PRO A 285 8.95 -3.77 34.51
N SER A 286 9.84 -2.80 34.32
CA SER A 286 10.84 -2.43 35.35
C SER A 286 10.21 -1.81 36.61
N GLY A 287 9.01 -1.23 36.51
CA GLY A 287 8.31 -0.54 37.60
C GLY A 287 8.79 0.89 37.87
N GLU A 288 9.73 1.42 37.10
CA GLU A 288 10.31 2.77 37.28
C GLU A 288 9.38 3.89 36.78
N TYR A 289 8.53 3.61 35.79
CA TYR A 289 7.60 4.59 35.21
C TYR A 289 6.31 3.98 34.66
N VAL A 290 5.38 4.87 34.35
CA VAL A 290 4.04 4.61 33.80
C VAL A 290 3.94 5.30 32.44
N ILE A 291 3.30 4.64 31.48
CA ILE A 291 2.82 5.23 30.22
C ILE A 291 1.31 5.47 30.33
N PHE A 292 0.80 6.56 29.77
CA PHE A 292 -0.62 6.92 29.79
C PHE A 292 -0.98 7.79 28.57
N THR A 293 -2.26 8.10 28.41
CA THR A 293 -2.82 8.89 27.29
C THR A 293 -3.45 10.18 27.80
N THR A 294 -3.33 11.31 27.10
CA THR A 294 -4.08 12.55 27.40
C THR A 294 -4.42 13.37 26.15
N ASN A 295 -5.49 14.16 26.22
CA ASN A 295 -5.89 15.15 25.21
C ASN A 295 -5.30 16.56 25.45
N ARG A 296 -4.20 16.65 26.20
CA ARG A 296 -3.50 17.90 26.55
C ARG A 296 -3.18 18.79 25.34
N GLU A 297 -2.87 18.17 24.20
CA GLU A 297 -2.44 18.87 22.98
C GLU A 297 -3.62 19.28 22.09
N GLY A 298 -4.85 18.88 22.43
CA GLY A 298 -6.09 19.32 21.76
C GLY A 298 -7.29 18.42 22.10
N PHE A 299 -8.50 18.98 22.15
CA PHE A 299 -9.72 18.25 22.56
C PHE A 299 -9.95 16.91 21.83
N SER A 300 -9.58 16.82 20.56
CA SER A 300 -9.65 15.62 19.73
C SER A 300 -8.27 15.11 19.29
N ASN A 301 -7.20 15.49 19.98
CA ASN A 301 -5.83 15.02 19.76
C ASN A 301 -5.33 14.32 21.03
N PHE A 302 -5.45 12.99 21.07
CA PHE A 302 -5.00 12.18 22.19
C PHE A 302 -3.60 11.63 21.92
N GLU A 303 -2.68 11.88 22.83
CA GLU A 303 -1.25 11.56 22.69
C GLU A 303 -0.74 10.78 23.91
N LEU A 304 0.32 10.00 23.71
CA LEU A 304 0.97 9.18 24.73
C LEU A 304 2.02 10.00 25.51
N TYR A 305 2.05 9.77 26.83
CA TYR A 305 2.97 10.39 27.77
C TYR A 305 3.56 9.36 28.74
N ILE A 306 4.76 9.64 29.26
CA ILE A 306 5.38 8.88 30.36
C ILE A 306 5.58 9.75 31.62
N VAL A 307 5.49 9.14 32.80
CA VAL A 307 5.76 9.77 34.11
C VAL A 307 6.39 8.77 35.07
N ASP A 308 7.29 9.21 35.94
CA ASP A 308 7.90 8.32 36.95
C ASP A 308 6.86 7.71 37.91
N HIS A 309 7.18 6.53 38.45
CA HIS A 309 6.25 5.74 39.26
C HIS A 309 5.82 6.40 40.61
N GLN A 310 6.35 7.58 40.93
CA GLN A 310 6.05 8.35 42.14
C GLN A 310 5.32 9.66 41.82
N GLY A 311 5.26 10.09 40.55
CA GLY A 311 4.74 11.38 40.10
C GLY A 311 5.61 12.56 40.55
N ALA A 312 6.93 12.38 40.59
CA ALA A 312 7.87 13.38 41.12
C ALA A 312 8.34 14.40 40.07
N HIS A 313 8.30 14.06 38.78
CA HIS A 313 8.69 14.91 37.65
C HIS A 313 7.50 15.20 36.73
N GLU A 314 7.65 16.19 35.84
CA GLU A 314 6.62 16.50 34.84
C GLU A 314 6.51 15.37 33.79
N PRO A 315 5.29 14.99 33.35
CA PRO A 315 5.13 13.99 32.31
C PRO A 315 5.66 14.45 30.94
N ILE A 316 6.21 13.51 30.17
CA ILE A 316 6.88 13.75 28.89
C ILE A 316 6.05 13.18 27.75
N ARG A 317 5.80 13.98 26.69
CA ARG A 317 5.14 13.54 25.44
C ARG A 317 6.09 12.60 24.67
N ILE A 318 5.56 11.47 24.19
CA ILE A 318 6.34 10.45 23.46
C ILE A 318 5.78 10.10 22.08
N SER A 319 4.50 10.40 21.80
CA SER A 319 3.92 10.38 20.46
C SER A 319 3.58 11.79 19.98
N PHE A 320 3.65 11.99 18.67
CA PHE A 320 3.57 13.30 18.02
C PHE A 320 2.69 13.26 16.76
N THR A 321 1.69 12.37 16.73
CA THR A 321 0.88 12.08 15.54
C THR A 321 -0.58 12.51 15.72
N ASP A 322 -0.95 13.65 15.14
CA ASP A 322 -2.29 14.25 15.23
C ASP A 322 -3.45 13.25 15.01
N GLY A 323 -4.22 13.02 16.08
CA GLY A 323 -5.42 12.20 16.05
C GLY A 323 -5.68 11.48 17.38
N PHE A 324 -5.46 10.18 17.39
CA PHE A 324 -5.59 9.36 18.59
C PHE A 324 -4.45 8.34 18.62
N ASP A 325 -3.58 8.44 19.61
CA ASP A 325 -2.73 7.37 20.11
C ASP A 325 -3.12 7.10 21.58
N GLY A 326 -3.61 5.91 21.90
CA GLY A 326 -4.09 5.61 23.24
C GLY A 326 -4.16 4.13 23.59
N LEU A 327 -4.51 3.82 24.84
CA LEU A 327 -4.52 2.45 25.39
C LEU A 327 -3.15 1.74 25.24
N PRO A 328 -2.05 2.34 25.74
CA PRO A 328 -0.68 1.83 25.60
C PRO A 328 -0.39 0.64 26.53
N VAL A 329 0.32 -0.37 26.02
CA VAL A 329 0.73 -1.59 26.75
C VAL A 329 2.13 -2.02 26.31
N PHE A 330 3.03 -2.21 27.27
CA PHE A 330 4.38 -2.73 27.02
C PHE A 330 4.41 -4.26 26.92
N SER A 331 5.35 -4.79 26.13
CA SER A 331 5.72 -6.20 26.18
C SER A 331 6.31 -6.59 27.54
N PRO A 332 6.27 -7.88 27.96
CA PRO A 332 6.78 -8.30 29.27
C PRO A 332 8.28 -8.10 29.48
N ASP A 333 9.05 -8.01 28.39
CA ASP A 333 10.49 -7.73 28.39
C ASP A 333 10.83 -6.23 28.32
N GLY A 334 9.82 -5.36 28.09
CA GLY A 334 9.98 -3.91 27.97
C GLY A 334 10.62 -3.44 26.66
N THR A 335 10.74 -4.29 25.64
CA THR A 335 11.39 -3.93 24.35
C THR A 335 10.41 -3.42 23.29
N GLN A 336 9.10 -3.59 23.48
CA GLN A 336 8.06 -3.25 22.50
C GLN A 336 6.87 -2.55 23.14
N LEU A 337 6.20 -1.72 22.34
CA LEU A 337 4.96 -1.02 22.70
C LEU A 337 3.84 -1.44 21.74
N VAL A 338 2.67 -1.77 22.29
CA VAL A 338 1.41 -1.93 21.57
C VAL A 338 0.44 -0.85 22.04
N TRP A 339 -0.30 -0.24 21.11
CA TRP A 339 -1.30 0.79 21.43
C TRP A 339 -2.37 0.84 20.36
N THR A 340 -3.48 1.53 20.65
CA THR A 340 -4.58 1.77 19.72
C THR A 340 -4.38 3.12 19.04
N SER A 341 -4.44 3.18 17.71
CA SER A 341 -4.25 4.43 16.97
C SER A 341 -5.03 4.53 15.66
N ASN A 342 -5.29 5.76 15.21
CA ASN A 342 -5.77 6.08 13.86
C ASN A 342 -4.66 6.65 12.93
N ARG A 343 -3.39 6.57 13.33
CA ARG A 343 -2.24 6.94 12.49
C ARG A 343 -2.22 6.16 11.16
N TYR A 344 -1.71 6.80 10.11
CA TYR A 344 -1.63 6.26 8.74
C TYR A 344 -2.96 5.80 8.11
N ALA A 345 -4.11 6.30 8.60
CA ALA A 345 -5.46 6.07 8.08
C ALA A 345 -5.69 6.67 6.66
N ALA A 346 -5.08 6.04 5.65
CA ALA A 346 -5.07 6.50 4.26
C ALA A 346 -6.34 6.14 3.46
N GLN A 347 -7.28 5.34 3.99
CA GLN A 347 -8.53 4.99 3.31
C GLN A 347 -9.69 5.94 3.68
N PRO A 348 -10.57 6.32 2.74
CA PRO A 348 -11.79 7.07 3.04
C PRO A 348 -12.61 6.43 4.16
N GLY A 349 -12.97 7.20 5.19
CA GLY A 349 -13.73 6.71 6.34
C GLY A 349 -12.94 5.86 7.36
N SER A 350 -11.59 5.84 7.29
CA SER A 350 -10.75 5.21 8.31
C SER A 350 -10.24 6.16 9.41
N LYS A 351 -10.20 7.48 9.17
CA LYS A 351 -9.72 8.48 10.15
C LYS A 351 -10.47 8.47 11.49
N ASP A 352 -11.74 8.06 11.50
CA ASP A 352 -12.59 8.02 12.70
C ASP A 352 -12.47 6.70 13.50
N LYS A 353 -11.49 5.82 13.19
CA LYS A 353 -11.43 4.44 13.71
C LYS A 353 -10.02 4.04 14.16
N GLY A 354 -9.92 3.64 15.43
CA GLY A 354 -8.70 3.07 15.98
C GLY A 354 -8.42 1.64 15.49
N HIS A 355 -7.14 1.33 15.29
CA HIS A 355 -6.60 -0.01 15.07
C HIS A 355 -5.41 -0.25 16.01
N LEU A 356 -5.06 -1.51 16.27
CA LEU A 356 -3.84 -1.81 17.02
C LEU A 356 -2.58 -1.59 16.17
N PHE A 357 -1.63 -0.87 16.77
CA PHE A 357 -0.28 -0.65 16.30
C PHE A 357 0.75 -1.29 17.23
N MET A 358 1.95 -1.51 16.69
CA MET A 358 3.09 -2.13 17.38
C MET A 358 4.38 -1.42 16.94
N ALA A 359 5.33 -1.24 17.87
CA ALA A 359 6.64 -0.63 17.63
C ALA A 359 7.71 -1.20 18.57
N ASP A 360 8.96 -1.01 18.19
CA ASP A 360 10.11 -1.18 19.09
C ASP A 360 10.16 0.03 20.06
N TRP A 361 10.49 -0.22 21.32
CA TRP A 361 10.47 0.78 22.40
C TRP A 361 11.85 1.02 23.01
N ASN A 362 12.24 2.29 23.15
CA ASN A 362 13.53 2.69 23.70
C ASN A 362 13.47 3.00 25.20
N HIS A 363 13.60 1.95 26.02
CA HIS A 363 13.57 2.05 27.49
C HIS A 363 14.59 3.05 28.07
N GLU A 364 15.81 3.08 27.55
CA GLU A 364 16.89 3.93 28.08
C GLU A 364 16.67 5.42 27.76
N ALA A 365 16.16 5.75 26.57
CA ALA A 365 15.77 7.12 26.25
C ALA A 365 14.60 7.60 27.13
N ALA A 366 13.62 6.73 27.40
CA ALA A 366 12.52 7.04 28.31
C ALA A 366 13.00 7.32 29.74
N LEU A 367 13.93 6.50 30.26
CA LEU A 367 14.55 6.75 31.57
C LEU A 367 15.37 8.05 31.60
N GLU A 368 16.13 8.35 30.55
CA GLU A 368 16.94 9.58 30.49
C GLU A 368 16.07 10.83 30.38
N ALA A 369 15.02 10.81 29.56
CA ALA A 369 14.05 11.90 29.48
C ALA A 369 13.38 12.15 30.84
N ILE A 370 13.02 11.10 31.59
CA ILE A 370 12.49 11.22 32.96
C ILE A 370 13.52 11.83 33.92
N ARG A 371 14.80 11.45 33.82
CA ARG A 371 15.88 12.06 34.64
C ARG A 371 16.12 13.54 34.33
N GLN A 372 15.88 13.96 33.09
CA GLN A 372 16.04 15.35 32.64
C GLN A 372 14.78 16.22 32.88
N SER A 373 13.61 15.61 33.10
CA SER A 373 12.35 16.31 33.30
C SER A 373 12.34 17.18 34.59
N PRO A 374 11.73 18.38 34.58
CA PRO A 374 11.58 19.20 35.77
C PRO A 374 10.84 18.47 36.91
N LYS A 375 11.26 18.72 38.17
CA LYS A 375 10.54 18.21 39.35
C LYS A 375 9.25 18.98 39.58
N ARG A 376 8.13 18.26 39.74
CA ARG A 376 6.79 18.82 39.98
C ARG A 376 6.74 19.57 41.31
N VAL A 377 6.40 20.86 41.26
CA VAL A 377 6.15 21.67 42.46
C VAL A 377 4.73 21.41 42.96
N ARG A 378 4.56 20.32 43.72
CA ARG A 378 3.26 19.94 44.31
C ARG A 378 2.69 21.07 45.18
N LYS A 379 1.42 21.39 45.00
CA LYS A 379 0.67 22.31 45.89
C LYS A 379 0.61 21.68 47.28
N ALA A 380 1.33 22.26 48.24
CA ALA A 380 1.57 21.60 49.52
C ALA A 380 0.37 21.72 50.49
N MET A 381 -0.30 20.59 50.78
CA MET A 381 -0.84 20.38 52.13
C MET A 381 0.33 20.13 53.08
N ALA A 382 0.36 20.83 54.21
CA ALA A 382 1.59 21.04 54.97
C ALA A 382 1.87 19.98 56.04
N LEU A 383 3.16 19.64 56.20
CA LEU A 383 3.84 19.36 57.47
C LEU A 383 5.35 19.66 57.31
N GLN A 384 6.10 19.87 58.40
CA GLN A 384 7.23 20.81 58.40
C GLN A 384 8.63 20.24 58.78
N ASN A 385 9.68 20.77 58.12
CA ASN A 385 11.07 20.98 58.59
C ASN A 385 11.94 19.73 58.90
N THR A 386 13.29 19.77 58.94
CA THR A 386 14.32 20.86 58.95
C THR A 386 15.45 20.65 57.91
N SER A 387 16.33 21.66 57.73
CA SER A 387 17.51 21.67 56.83
C SER A 387 18.80 21.07 57.47
N THR A 388 19.95 20.92 56.79
CA THR A 388 20.92 21.97 56.33
C THR A 388 21.76 21.59 55.06
N LYS A 389 22.61 22.52 54.56
CA LYS A 389 23.42 22.46 53.32
C LYS A 389 24.92 22.11 53.59
N ASN A 390 25.73 21.65 52.62
CA ASN A 390 26.69 22.39 51.72
C ASN A 390 27.70 21.34 51.12
N THR A 391 28.55 21.48 50.08
CA THR A 391 28.80 22.41 48.93
C THR A 391 29.81 21.77 47.94
N ASP A 392 29.69 22.05 46.62
CA ASP A 392 30.74 22.23 45.56
C ASP A 392 31.78 21.11 45.25
N PRO A 393 32.56 21.19 44.13
CA PRO A 393 32.16 21.30 42.72
C PRO A 393 32.85 20.26 41.76
N VAL A 394 32.65 20.39 40.44
CA VAL A 394 33.11 19.47 39.36
C VAL A 394 34.44 19.91 38.71
N PRO A 395 35.28 18.96 38.23
CA PRO A 395 35.73 18.93 36.82
C PRO A 395 35.46 17.55 36.17
N GLU A 396 34.85 17.43 34.99
CA GLU A 396 35.34 17.82 33.64
C GLU A 396 36.22 16.71 33.00
N LEU A 397 35.79 16.20 31.84
CA LEU A 397 36.47 15.19 31.03
C LEU A 397 36.33 15.57 29.56
N GLU A 398 37.45 15.61 28.84
CA GLU A 398 37.54 16.16 27.49
C GLU A 398 37.11 15.17 26.38
N ALA A 399 36.98 15.70 25.15
CA ALA A 399 36.52 14.97 23.98
C ALA A 399 37.50 13.88 23.49
N VAL A 400 36.95 12.85 22.85
CA VAL A 400 37.71 11.81 22.13
C VAL A 400 37.57 12.01 20.62
N PRO A 401 38.60 12.52 19.91
CA PRO A 401 38.60 12.61 18.45
C PRO A 401 39.20 11.35 17.81
N GLY A 402 38.70 10.93 16.63
CA GLY A 402 39.37 9.93 15.79
C GLY A 402 38.45 9.00 15.01
N LEU A 403 37.94 9.47 13.86
CA LEU A 403 37.51 8.59 12.77
C LEU A 403 38.53 8.71 11.63
N ASP A 404 39.03 7.58 11.15
CA ASP A 404 40.02 7.46 10.07
C ASP A 404 39.32 7.29 8.71
N PRO A 405 39.35 8.29 7.81
CA PRO A 405 38.61 8.28 6.55
C PRO A 405 39.35 7.54 5.42
N ALA A 406 39.90 6.34 5.70
CA ALA A 406 40.74 5.62 4.75
C ALA A 406 40.56 4.08 4.80
N ARG A 407 39.43 3.55 4.32
CA ARG A 407 39.31 2.11 4.03
C ARG A 407 38.45 1.75 2.82
N ASN A 408 38.94 0.75 2.08
CA ASN A 408 38.27 -0.01 1.02
C ASN A 408 37.90 0.76 -0.27
N GLN A 409 38.91 1.30 -0.97
CA GLN A 409 38.93 1.14 -2.42
C GLN A 409 39.43 -0.27 -2.76
N ASN A 410 38.69 -1.03 -3.58
CA ASN A 410 39.17 -2.29 -4.16
C ASN A 410 38.31 -2.68 -5.38
N PRO A 411 38.75 -2.43 -6.63
CA PRO A 411 37.97 -2.79 -7.82
C PRO A 411 38.07 -4.30 -8.10
N ILE A 412 36.97 -5.03 -7.93
CA ILE A 412 36.91 -6.48 -8.19
C ILE A 412 36.72 -6.72 -9.69
N THR A 413 37.83 -6.82 -10.43
CA THR A 413 37.81 -7.30 -11.82
C THR A 413 37.98 -8.82 -11.87
N GLY A 414 37.07 -9.51 -12.57
CA GLY A 414 37.22 -10.94 -12.92
C GLY A 414 36.31 -11.94 -12.19
N LEU A 415 34.99 -11.77 -12.27
CA LEU A 415 34.02 -12.79 -11.84
C LEU A 415 34.08 -14.05 -12.74
N LYS A 416 34.88 -15.04 -12.34
CA LYS A 416 34.64 -16.43 -12.72
C LYS A 416 33.48 -16.97 -11.89
N VAL A 417 32.31 -17.15 -12.51
CA VAL A 417 31.14 -17.77 -11.87
C VAL A 417 31.46 -19.21 -11.46
N GLN A 418 31.87 -19.41 -10.21
CA GLN A 418 31.92 -20.73 -9.59
C GLN A 418 30.51 -21.11 -9.15
N ALA A 419 30.12 -22.36 -9.39
CA ALA A 419 28.83 -22.88 -8.95
C ALA A 419 28.88 -23.21 -7.45
N ILE A 420 28.75 -22.17 -6.61
CA ILE A 420 28.34 -22.36 -5.21
C ILE A 420 26.93 -22.99 -5.24
N PRO A 421 26.70 -24.12 -4.53
CA PRO A 421 25.36 -24.69 -4.43
C PRO A 421 24.48 -23.79 -3.57
N LEU A 422 23.36 -23.33 -4.14
CA LEU A 422 22.38 -22.52 -3.43
C LEU A 422 21.93 -23.22 -2.15
N LYS A 423 21.90 -22.48 -1.05
CA LYS A 423 21.42 -22.97 0.23
C LYS A 423 19.91 -22.84 0.27
N ALA A 424 19.21 -23.90 0.67
CA ALA A 424 17.77 -23.83 0.82
C ALA A 424 17.32 -23.21 2.17
N GLU A 425 17.99 -22.13 2.56
CA GLU A 425 17.62 -21.18 3.61
C GLU A 425 17.93 -19.82 3.02
N ILE A 426 17.04 -18.83 3.15
CA ILE A 426 17.17 -17.60 2.36
C ILE A 426 18.37 -16.78 2.85
N HIS A 427 19.38 -16.62 1.98
CA HIS A 427 20.65 -15.96 2.29
C HIS A 427 20.81 -14.67 1.50
N GLU A 428 21.47 -13.66 2.10
CA GLU A 428 21.76 -12.44 1.34
C GLU A 428 22.83 -12.70 0.28
N GLU A 429 23.72 -13.66 0.52
CA GLU A 429 24.81 -14.05 -0.38
C GLU A 429 24.28 -14.66 -1.68
N ASP A 430 23.28 -15.51 -1.57
CA ASP A 430 22.65 -16.22 -2.68
C ASP A 430 21.79 -15.25 -3.52
N LEU A 431 21.05 -14.34 -2.87
CA LEU A 431 20.39 -13.18 -3.51
C LEU A 431 21.40 -12.28 -4.27
N LYS A 432 22.50 -11.88 -3.62
CA LYS A 432 23.58 -11.08 -4.23
C LYS A 432 24.20 -11.79 -5.44
N GLN A 433 24.38 -13.10 -5.38
CA GLN A 433 24.92 -13.88 -6.51
C GLN A 433 23.97 -13.91 -7.72
N HIS A 434 22.66 -13.85 -7.50
CA HIS A 434 21.68 -13.74 -8.59
C HIS A 434 21.65 -12.32 -9.18
N VAL A 435 21.50 -11.30 -8.35
CA VAL A 435 21.46 -9.89 -8.80
C VAL A 435 22.75 -9.50 -9.52
N ASN A 436 23.92 -9.73 -8.92
CA ASN A 436 25.23 -9.32 -9.49
C ASN A 436 25.61 -10.04 -10.79
N TYR A 437 24.87 -11.07 -11.21
CA TYR A 437 25.02 -11.63 -12.55
C TYR A 437 24.01 -11.03 -13.53
N LEU A 438 22.75 -10.90 -13.13
CA LEU A 438 21.67 -10.40 -13.99
C LEU A 438 21.87 -8.91 -14.31
N ALA A 439 22.11 -8.10 -13.29
CA ALA A 439 22.51 -6.70 -13.39
C ALA A 439 24.03 -6.60 -13.51
N SER A 440 24.55 -7.01 -14.67
CA SER A 440 25.96 -6.81 -15.04
C SER A 440 26.10 -6.51 -16.52
N ASP A 441 27.07 -5.65 -16.86
CA ASP A 441 27.40 -5.21 -18.22
C ASP A 441 27.54 -6.37 -19.23
N ALA A 442 27.96 -7.55 -18.75
CA ALA A 442 28.09 -8.76 -19.56
C ALA A 442 26.76 -9.24 -20.16
N LEU A 443 25.61 -8.79 -19.63
CA LEU A 443 24.26 -9.03 -20.13
C LEU A 443 23.67 -7.83 -20.89
N GLU A 444 24.43 -6.77 -21.17
CA GLU A 444 24.05 -5.68 -22.09
C GLU A 444 22.63 -5.13 -21.82
N GLY A 445 22.29 -4.92 -20.54
CA GLY A 445 21.01 -4.41 -20.07
C GLY A 445 19.77 -5.27 -20.38
N ARG A 446 19.96 -6.54 -20.73
CA ARG A 446 18.92 -7.57 -20.89
C ARG A 446 17.75 -7.23 -21.82
N MET A 447 17.95 -6.36 -22.82
CA MET A 447 16.88 -5.96 -23.76
C MET A 447 16.24 -7.16 -24.48
N THR A 448 14.91 -7.19 -24.50
CA THR A 448 14.13 -8.27 -25.13
C THR A 448 14.42 -8.37 -26.63
N GLY A 449 14.74 -9.59 -27.06
CA GLY A 449 15.19 -9.94 -28.41
C GLY A 449 16.69 -9.79 -28.65
N GLU A 450 17.47 -9.32 -27.67
CA GLU A 450 18.93 -9.12 -27.80
C GLU A 450 19.77 -10.24 -27.16
N PRO A 451 21.09 -10.33 -27.46
CA PRO A 451 21.99 -11.31 -26.85
C PRO A 451 22.00 -11.26 -25.32
N GLY A 452 21.77 -10.08 -24.72
CA GLY A 452 21.60 -9.87 -23.28
C GLY A 452 20.50 -10.73 -22.67
N ALA A 453 19.26 -10.59 -23.16
CA ALA A 453 18.12 -11.40 -22.72
C ALA A 453 18.34 -12.90 -22.96
N ALA A 454 18.97 -13.27 -24.09
CA ALA A 454 19.26 -14.68 -24.39
C ALA A 454 20.28 -15.30 -23.41
N LYS A 455 21.31 -14.55 -22.98
CA LYS A 455 22.26 -14.97 -21.93
C LYS A 455 21.54 -15.11 -20.58
N ALA A 456 20.68 -14.15 -20.22
CA ALA A 456 19.88 -14.19 -18.99
C ALA A 456 18.97 -15.43 -18.95
N ALA A 457 18.21 -15.68 -20.02
CA ALA A 457 17.35 -16.85 -20.14
C ALA A 457 18.12 -18.18 -19.95
N ALA A 458 19.32 -18.29 -20.53
CA ALA A 458 20.19 -19.45 -20.40
C ALA A 458 20.77 -19.62 -18.98
N TYR A 459 21.04 -18.52 -18.27
CA TYR A 459 21.40 -18.55 -16.85
C TYR A 459 20.23 -19.07 -16.00
N LEU A 460 19.02 -18.51 -16.20
CA LEU A 460 17.83 -18.84 -15.41
C LEU A 460 17.41 -20.31 -15.60
N ALA A 461 17.36 -20.79 -16.85
CA ALA A 461 17.09 -22.19 -17.16
C ALA A 461 18.14 -23.15 -16.55
N ARG A 462 19.40 -22.71 -16.41
CA ARG A 462 20.44 -23.47 -15.70
C ARG A 462 20.19 -23.49 -14.19
N VAL A 463 19.82 -22.36 -13.57
CA VAL A 463 19.54 -22.29 -12.13
C VAL A 463 18.32 -23.15 -11.78
N LEU A 464 17.21 -23.03 -12.52
CA LEU A 464 16.01 -23.88 -12.33
C LEU A 464 16.38 -25.37 -12.38
N LYS A 465 17.23 -25.77 -13.33
CA LYS A 465 17.73 -27.15 -13.42
C LYS A 465 18.63 -27.56 -12.25
N GLN A 466 19.44 -26.66 -11.70
CA GLN A 466 20.25 -26.92 -10.51
C GLN A 466 19.38 -27.03 -9.24
N LEU A 467 18.26 -26.31 -9.19
CA LEU A 467 17.24 -26.38 -8.14
C LEU A 467 16.24 -27.54 -8.29
N ASN A 468 16.51 -28.52 -9.19
CA ASN A 468 15.60 -29.64 -9.48
C ASN A 468 14.14 -29.25 -9.82
N VAL A 469 13.94 -28.01 -10.30
CA VAL A 469 12.67 -27.58 -10.91
C VAL A 469 12.50 -28.37 -12.21
N GLN A 470 11.29 -28.84 -12.51
CA GLN A 470 11.03 -29.62 -13.72
C GLN A 470 10.64 -28.71 -14.87
N ALA A 471 11.16 -28.99 -16.06
CA ALA A 471 10.62 -28.42 -17.30
C ALA A 471 9.16 -28.85 -17.48
N ILE A 472 8.29 -27.94 -17.94
CA ILE A 472 6.89 -28.27 -18.19
C ILE A 472 6.79 -29.16 -19.44
N SER A 473 5.91 -30.15 -19.40
CA SER A 473 5.66 -31.01 -20.57
C SER A 473 5.16 -30.18 -21.76
N HIS A 474 5.65 -30.49 -22.96
CA HIS A 474 5.39 -29.76 -24.22
C HIS A 474 6.06 -28.38 -24.35
N ALA A 475 6.78 -27.87 -23.34
CA ALA A 475 7.65 -26.71 -23.48
C ALA A 475 9.01 -27.08 -24.13
N ASN A 476 9.75 -26.09 -24.65
CA ASN A 476 11.09 -26.30 -25.21
C ASN A 476 12.14 -26.33 -24.09
N GLY A 477 12.10 -27.39 -23.28
CA GLY A 477 12.78 -27.41 -21.99
C GLY A 477 12.11 -26.43 -21.02
N TYR A 478 12.85 -25.45 -20.53
CA TYR A 478 12.29 -24.34 -19.74
C TYR A 478 11.75 -23.19 -20.59
N TYR A 479 11.98 -23.20 -21.91
CA TYR A 479 11.67 -22.07 -22.76
C TYR A 479 10.27 -22.16 -23.37
N GLN A 480 9.52 -21.06 -23.27
CA GLN A 480 8.34 -20.80 -24.08
C GLN A 480 8.68 -19.66 -25.05
N PRO A 481 9.11 -19.96 -26.29
CA PRO A 481 9.46 -18.92 -27.26
C PRO A 481 8.23 -18.18 -27.77
N PHE A 482 8.39 -16.89 -28.04
CA PHE A 482 7.36 -16.02 -28.63
C PHE A 482 8.00 -15.04 -29.63
N THR A 483 7.22 -14.61 -30.62
CA THR A 483 7.61 -13.61 -31.62
C THR A 483 6.93 -12.27 -31.30
N PHE A 484 7.65 -11.16 -31.41
CA PHE A 484 7.12 -9.82 -31.13
C PHE A 484 7.53 -8.77 -32.19
N GLN A 485 6.76 -7.68 -32.30
CA GLN A 485 7.14 -6.52 -33.12
C GLN A 485 8.27 -5.73 -32.44
N SER A 486 9.49 -5.83 -32.97
CA SER A 486 10.67 -5.14 -32.44
C SER A 486 10.90 -3.74 -33.04
N GLY A 487 9.99 -3.29 -33.91
CA GLY A 487 10.12 -2.02 -34.63
C GLY A 487 9.43 -2.05 -35.98
N PHE A 488 9.69 -1.04 -36.79
CA PHE A 488 9.04 -0.83 -38.09
C PHE A 488 9.98 -0.13 -39.07
N GLN A 489 9.82 -0.41 -40.35
CA GLN A 489 10.53 0.25 -41.45
C GLN A 489 9.53 0.80 -42.45
N ILE A 490 9.53 2.12 -42.63
CA ILE A 490 8.67 2.80 -43.61
C ILE A 490 9.28 2.56 -45.00
N GLN A 491 8.53 1.94 -45.91
CA GLN A 491 9.00 1.69 -47.27
C GLN A 491 8.75 2.94 -48.16
N PRO A 492 9.81 3.63 -48.64
CA PRO A 492 9.65 4.93 -49.30
C PRO A 492 8.91 4.88 -50.64
N SER A 493 8.91 3.73 -51.32
CA SER A 493 8.24 3.52 -52.61
C SER A 493 6.72 3.43 -52.50
N GLY A 494 6.19 2.90 -51.40
CA GLY A 494 4.74 2.77 -51.16
C GLY A 494 4.15 3.89 -50.29
N SER A 495 4.95 4.49 -49.43
CA SER A 495 4.52 5.53 -48.49
C SER A 495 4.49 6.92 -49.12
N THR A 496 3.30 7.37 -49.54
CA THR A 496 3.11 8.64 -50.28
C THR A 496 1.87 9.39 -49.80
N LEU A 497 1.97 10.73 -49.71
CA LEU A 497 0.81 11.61 -49.51
C LEU A 497 0.73 12.62 -50.65
N GLN A 498 -0.44 12.71 -51.27
CA GLN A 498 -0.77 13.73 -52.27
C GLN A 498 -2.02 14.48 -51.84
N TRP A 499 -2.10 15.78 -52.13
CA TRP A 499 -3.31 16.57 -51.88
C TRP A 499 -3.64 17.48 -53.05
N GLN A 500 -4.92 17.82 -53.16
CA GLN A 500 -5.40 18.84 -54.09
C GLN A 500 -5.36 20.20 -53.38
N SER A 501 -4.85 21.23 -54.05
CA SER A 501 -4.72 22.59 -53.50
C SER A 501 -5.68 23.59 -54.16
N LYS A 502 -6.51 23.10 -55.09
CA LYS A 502 -7.57 23.83 -55.79
C LYS A 502 -8.70 22.85 -56.19
N PRO A 503 -9.97 23.30 -56.23
CA PRO A 503 -11.08 22.49 -56.75
C PRO A 503 -11.04 22.19 -58.27
N ASP A 504 -10.01 22.62 -59.00
CA ASP A 504 -9.88 22.41 -60.46
C ASP A 504 -9.47 20.97 -60.85
N GLY A 505 -9.12 20.13 -59.86
CA GLY A 505 -8.88 18.69 -60.01
C GLY A 505 -7.59 18.28 -60.74
N ASN A 506 -6.96 19.20 -61.49
CA ASN A 506 -5.80 18.89 -62.35
C ASN A 506 -4.45 19.04 -61.65
N HIS A 507 -4.36 19.77 -60.53
CA HIS A 507 -3.11 20.02 -59.82
C HIS A 507 -3.09 19.35 -58.44
N ARG A 508 -2.39 18.22 -58.34
CA ARG A 508 -2.02 17.57 -57.07
C ARG A 508 -0.60 17.96 -56.67
N GLN A 509 -0.43 18.38 -55.42
CA GLN A 509 0.88 18.45 -54.78
C GLN A 509 1.21 17.11 -54.11
N SER A 510 2.50 16.80 -53.97
CA SER A 510 2.98 15.59 -53.29
C SER A 510 3.86 16.01 -52.10
N ALA A 511 3.72 15.31 -50.97
CA ALA A 511 4.54 15.56 -49.79
C ALA A 511 5.89 14.84 -49.92
N ILE A 512 6.91 15.41 -49.28
CA ILE A 512 8.24 14.80 -49.15
C ILE A 512 8.26 14.00 -47.84
N LEU A 513 8.59 12.71 -47.93
CA LEU A 513 8.72 11.82 -46.79
C LEU A 513 9.78 12.35 -45.83
N ASP A 514 9.49 12.30 -44.53
CA ASP A 514 10.32 12.77 -43.41
C ASP A 514 10.61 14.29 -43.35
N GLU A 515 10.18 15.08 -44.34
CA GLU A 515 10.20 16.55 -44.29
C GLU A 515 8.81 17.15 -44.01
N SER A 516 7.79 16.70 -44.75
CA SER A 516 6.41 17.24 -44.68
C SER A 516 5.35 16.20 -44.36
N PHE A 517 5.69 14.91 -44.45
CA PHE A 517 4.82 13.78 -44.16
C PHE A 517 5.64 12.60 -43.64
N ARG A 518 5.13 11.86 -42.63
CA ARG A 518 5.70 10.58 -42.20
C ARG A 518 4.57 9.65 -41.73
N PRO A 519 4.41 8.44 -42.28
CA PRO A 519 3.50 7.44 -41.74
C PRO A 519 3.75 7.18 -40.25
N LEU A 520 2.69 7.05 -39.46
CA LEU A 520 2.82 6.71 -38.04
C LEU A 520 3.04 5.19 -37.91
N PRO A 521 3.86 4.74 -36.94
CA PRO A 521 4.26 3.32 -36.82
C PRO A 521 3.08 2.33 -36.81
N PHE A 522 2.00 2.71 -36.13
CA PHE A 522 0.78 1.94 -35.95
C PHE A 522 -0.17 1.95 -37.16
N SER A 523 0.18 2.63 -38.26
CA SER A 523 -0.68 2.73 -39.44
C SER A 523 -0.92 1.36 -40.08
N SER A 524 -2.17 1.10 -40.48
CA SER A 524 -2.44 0.04 -41.46
C SER A 524 -1.69 0.32 -42.77
N ASN A 525 -1.35 -0.73 -43.52
CA ASN A 525 -0.84 -0.60 -44.88
C ASN A 525 -2.01 -0.50 -45.87
N GLY A 526 -1.79 0.19 -46.99
CA GLY A 526 -2.79 0.31 -48.08
C GLY A 526 -2.79 1.68 -48.75
N SER A 527 -3.90 2.03 -49.39
CA SER A 527 -4.11 3.37 -49.97
C SER A 527 -5.56 3.81 -49.85
N VAL A 528 -5.78 5.11 -49.66
CA VAL A 528 -7.08 5.77 -49.53
C VAL A 528 -7.07 7.11 -50.26
N GLU A 529 -8.20 7.52 -50.82
CA GLU A 529 -8.43 8.91 -51.22
C GLU A 529 -9.78 9.41 -50.71
N GLY A 530 -9.80 10.53 -50.00
CA GLY A 530 -11.01 11.10 -49.40
C GLY A 530 -10.91 12.61 -49.16
N GLU A 531 -12.04 13.21 -48.81
CA GLU A 531 -12.12 14.61 -48.37
C GLU A 531 -11.52 14.77 -46.97
N VAL A 532 -10.93 15.93 -46.69
CA VAL A 532 -10.36 16.24 -45.38
C VAL A 532 -11.40 16.89 -44.45
N VAL A 533 -11.44 16.44 -43.21
CA VAL A 533 -12.23 17.02 -42.12
C VAL A 533 -11.33 17.35 -40.95
N PHE A 534 -11.34 18.59 -40.49
CA PHE A 534 -10.60 18.99 -39.29
C PHE A 534 -11.43 18.69 -38.05
N ALA A 535 -10.98 17.71 -37.25
CA ALA A 535 -11.65 17.24 -36.04
C ALA A 535 -10.96 17.76 -34.76
N GLY A 536 -10.42 18.98 -34.80
CA GLY A 536 -9.77 19.62 -33.65
C GLY A 536 -8.67 18.77 -33.02
N TYR A 537 -8.76 18.51 -31.71
CA TYR A 537 -7.84 17.59 -31.03
C TYR A 537 -8.10 16.10 -31.28
N GLY A 538 -9.18 15.71 -31.98
CA GLY A 538 -9.47 14.31 -32.30
C GLY A 538 -9.72 13.42 -31.06
N LEU A 539 -10.16 14.02 -29.95
CA LEU A 539 -10.39 13.38 -28.66
C LEU A 539 -11.86 12.99 -28.48
N LYS A 540 -12.10 12.00 -27.62
CA LYS A 540 -13.43 11.62 -27.13
C LYS A 540 -13.35 11.17 -25.67
N VAL A 541 -13.44 12.13 -24.77
CA VAL A 541 -13.41 11.96 -23.31
C VAL A 541 -14.85 11.83 -22.80
N PRO A 542 -15.20 10.75 -22.09
CA PRO A 542 -16.53 10.58 -21.51
C PRO A 542 -16.73 11.49 -20.28
N GLY A 543 -17.94 11.98 -20.09
CA GLY A 543 -18.35 12.82 -18.96
C GLY A 543 -19.68 13.51 -19.27
N GLU A 544 -20.41 13.94 -18.24
CA GLU A 544 -21.64 14.73 -18.39
C GLU A 544 -21.36 16.24 -18.24
N GLY A 545 -22.19 17.09 -18.84
CA GLY A 545 -22.00 18.54 -18.81
C GLY A 545 -20.62 18.95 -19.34
N GLY A 546 -19.90 19.76 -18.55
CA GLY A 546 -18.55 20.24 -18.89
C GLY A 546 -17.42 19.23 -18.63
N GLU A 547 -17.72 18.04 -18.12
CA GLU A 547 -16.68 17.04 -17.81
C GLU A 547 -16.28 16.20 -19.05
N GLY A 548 -17.16 16.07 -20.04
CA GLY A 548 -16.84 15.43 -21.31
C GLY A 548 -15.99 16.32 -22.23
N TYR A 549 -15.43 15.74 -23.30
CA TYR A 549 -14.82 16.49 -24.42
C TYR A 549 -14.82 15.64 -25.69
N ASN A 550 -15.57 16.03 -26.73
CA ASN A 550 -15.78 15.20 -27.93
C ASN A 550 -15.58 15.99 -29.22
N SER A 551 -14.39 15.88 -29.84
CA SER A 551 -14.05 16.60 -31.07
C SER A 551 -14.76 16.08 -32.33
N TYR A 552 -15.57 15.03 -32.22
CA TYR A 552 -16.39 14.46 -33.30
C TYR A 552 -17.89 14.79 -33.14
N GLN A 553 -18.28 15.58 -32.14
CA GLN A 553 -19.68 15.94 -31.91
C GLN A 553 -20.23 16.75 -33.10
N GLY A 554 -21.32 16.26 -33.70
CA GLY A 554 -21.91 16.84 -34.93
C GLY A 554 -21.14 16.55 -36.23
N LEU A 555 -20.05 15.80 -36.19
CA LEU A 555 -19.11 15.67 -37.30
C LEU A 555 -19.30 14.39 -38.13
N ASN A 556 -19.60 14.54 -39.42
CA ASN A 556 -19.61 13.41 -40.34
C ASN A 556 -18.21 13.16 -40.96
N VAL A 557 -17.46 12.23 -40.37
CA VAL A 557 -16.17 11.72 -40.87
C VAL A 557 -16.28 10.39 -41.64
N SER A 558 -17.49 9.87 -41.85
CA SER A 558 -17.69 8.56 -42.50
C SER A 558 -17.11 8.54 -43.92
N ASN A 559 -16.18 7.60 -44.16
CA ASN A 559 -15.41 7.47 -45.40
C ASN A 559 -14.49 8.66 -45.77
N LYS A 560 -14.13 9.51 -44.80
CA LYS A 560 -13.25 10.69 -45.00
C LYS A 560 -11.88 10.54 -44.36
N VAL A 561 -11.00 11.51 -44.62
CA VAL A 561 -9.68 11.68 -43.97
C VAL A 561 -9.84 12.69 -42.84
N VAL A 562 -9.52 12.30 -41.61
CA VAL A 562 -9.51 13.20 -40.45
C VAL A 562 -8.15 13.89 -40.35
N LEU A 563 -8.15 15.20 -40.09
CA LEU A 563 -6.99 15.97 -39.63
C LEU A 563 -7.22 16.33 -38.16
N ALA A 564 -6.22 16.10 -37.30
CA ALA A 564 -6.29 16.43 -35.88
C ALA A 564 -4.96 16.98 -35.33
N LEU A 565 -5.06 17.76 -34.24
CA LEU A 565 -3.93 18.23 -33.45
C LEU A 565 -3.33 17.10 -32.58
N ARG A 566 -2.01 17.11 -32.43
CA ARG A 566 -1.29 16.37 -31.37
C ARG A 566 -1.66 16.93 -29.99
N TYR A 567 -1.46 16.16 -28.91
CA TYR A 567 -1.71 16.57 -27.52
C TYR A 567 -3.19 16.85 -27.19
N VAL A 568 -3.46 17.83 -26.33
CA VAL A 568 -4.77 18.20 -25.75
C VAL A 568 -4.85 19.74 -25.68
N PRO A 569 -6.04 20.35 -25.49
CA PRO A 569 -6.19 21.78 -25.20
C PRO A 569 -5.10 22.32 -24.27
N GLU A 570 -4.33 23.29 -24.74
CA GLU A 570 -3.13 23.76 -24.02
C GLU A 570 -3.45 24.64 -22.81
N SER A 571 -4.53 25.44 -22.90
CA SER A 571 -4.87 26.54 -21.97
C SER A 571 -5.99 26.18 -20.99
N VAL A 572 -5.97 24.93 -20.49
CA VAL A 572 -6.87 24.43 -19.44
C VAL A 572 -6.12 24.24 -18.11
N ASP A 573 -6.88 24.15 -17.02
CA ASP A 573 -6.34 23.88 -15.67
C ASP A 573 -5.49 22.60 -15.62
N PRO A 574 -4.38 22.53 -14.85
CA PRO A 574 -3.51 21.35 -14.79
C PRO A 574 -4.21 20.03 -14.41
N ALA A 575 -5.22 20.05 -13.53
CA ALA A 575 -5.97 18.85 -13.17
C ALA A 575 -6.88 18.41 -14.33
N ARG A 576 -7.55 19.36 -15.01
CA ARG A 576 -8.31 19.10 -16.25
C ARG A 576 -7.38 18.53 -17.33
N ARG A 577 -6.21 19.12 -17.53
CA ARG A 577 -5.19 18.67 -18.49
C ARG A 577 -4.71 17.25 -18.21
N SER A 578 -4.50 16.89 -16.94
CA SER A 578 -4.16 15.54 -16.51
C SER A 578 -5.22 14.50 -16.89
N VAL A 579 -6.52 14.83 -16.74
CA VAL A 579 -7.62 13.97 -17.19
C VAL A 579 -7.62 13.81 -18.72
N LEU A 580 -7.49 14.91 -19.47
CA LEU A 580 -7.47 14.88 -20.94
C LEU A 580 -6.26 14.10 -21.49
N ASN A 581 -5.09 14.22 -20.85
CA ASN A 581 -3.86 13.53 -21.25
C ASN A 581 -4.00 11.99 -21.30
N ARG A 582 -4.85 11.40 -20.44
CA ARG A 582 -5.17 9.95 -20.47
C ARG A 582 -5.75 9.46 -21.80
N TYR A 583 -6.26 10.38 -22.62
CA TYR A 583 -6.85 10.12 -23.94
C TYR A 583 -6.02 10.70 -25.09
N ALA A 584 -4.87 11.32 -24.82
CA ALA A 584 -4.04 12.02 -25.81
C ALA A 584 -3.24 11.08 -26.73
N GLY A 585 -3.11 9.80 -26.37
CA GLY A 585 -2.31 8.80 -27.08
C GLY A 585 -2.68 8.67 -28.56
N LEU A 586 -1.67 8.67 -29.43
CA LEU A 586 -1.88 8.69 -30.89
C LEU A 586 -2.68 7.49 -31.42
N ARG A 587 -2.49 6.30 -30.84
CA ARG A 587 -3.30 5.11 -31.14
C ARG A 587 -4.76 5.28 -30.71
N TYR A 588 -5.03 5.95 -29.57
CA TYR A 588 -6.39 6.21 -29.12
C TYR A 588 -7.12 7.16 -30.08
N LYS A 589 -6.46 8.25 -30.52
CA LYS A 589 -7.03 9.15 -31.55
C LYS A 589 -7.34 8.42 -32.86
N ALA A 590 -6.46 7.52 -33.29
CA ALA A 590 -6.66 6.69 -34.48
C ALA A 590 -7.84 5.71 -34.32
N MET A 591 -7.95 5.05 -33.15
CA MET A 591 -9.05 4.18 -32.77
C MET A 591 -10.40 4.91 -32.80
N VAL A 592 -10.49 6.09 -32.19
CA VAL A 592 -11.71 6.91 -32.20
C VAL A 592 -12.06 7.37 -33.61
N ALA A 593 -11.09 7.85 -34.40
CA ALA A 593 -11.33 8.26 -35.79
C ALA A 593 -11.91 7.11 -36.63
N ARG A 594 -11.33 5.92 -36.52
CA ARG A 594 -11.79 4.67 -37.15
C ARG A 594 -13.22 4.32 -36.72
N GLU A 595 -13.54 4.41 -35.43
CA GLU A 595 -14.87 4.12 -34.88
C GLU A 595 -15.95 5.15 -35.27
N GLN A 596 -15.56 6.39 -35.56
CA GLN A 596 -16.46 7.38 -36.18
C GLN A 596 -16.56 7.21 -37.71
N GLY A 597 -15.90 6.20 -38.29
CA GLY A 597 -16.00 5.82 -39.70
C GLY A 597 -14.96 6.45 -40.63
N ALA A 598 -13.92 7.10 -40.09
CA ALA A 598 -12.83 7.65 -40.89
C ALA A 598 -11.98 6.55 -41.55
N ARG A 599 -11.36 6.88 -42.69
CA ARG A 599 -10.48 5.97 -43.44
C ARG A 599 -9.00 6.30 -43.31
N ALA A 600 -8.67 7.51 -42.86
CA ALA A 600 -7.33 7.88 -42.44
C ALA A 600 -7.34 8.96 -41.35
N LEU A 601 -6.25 9.03 -40.60
CA LEU A 601 -5.93 10.10 -39.64
C LEU A 601 -4.59 10.76 -40.00
N LEU A 602 -4.63 12.07 -40.24
CA LEU A 602 -3.46 12.95 -40.31
C LEU A 602 -3.32 13.68 -38.97
N VAL A 603 -2.12 13.70 -38.40
CA VAL A 603 -1.82 14.38 -37.13
C VAL A 603 -0.76 15.46 -37.35
N VAL A 604 -1.08 16.68 -36.93
CA VAL A 604 -0.15 17.82 -36.94
C VAL A 604 0.18 18.27 -35.51
N THR A 605 1.44 18.61 -35.25
CA THR A 605 1.82 19.27 -33.99
C THR A 605 1.42 20.74 -34.06
N GLY A 606 0.47 21.18 -33.23
CA GLY A 606 -0.10 22.54 -33.27
C GLY A 606 0.93 23.65 -33.03
N PRO A 607 0.74 24.87 -33.58
CA PRO A 607 1.69 25.97 -33.47
C PRO A 607 1.95 26.43 -32.02
N GLN A 608 1.03 26.20 -31.09
CA GLN A 608 1.18 26.58 -29.68
C GLN A 608 1.64 25.38 -28.81
N SER A 609 1.78 24.18 -29.40
CA SER A 609 2.16 22.95 -28.70
C SER A 609 3.68 22.67 -28.69
N PRO A 610 4.19 21.83 -27.76
CA PRO A 610 5.58 21.39 -27.76
C PRO A 610 6.01 20.76 -29.09
N ASN A 611 7.16 21.18 -29.64
CA ASN A 611 7.63 20.84 -30.99
C ASN A 611 6.69 21.29 -32.13
N ALA A 612 6.03 22.44 -31.97
CA ALA A 612 5.21 23.15 -32.95
C ALA A 612 5.60 22.93 -34.42
N GLY A 613 4.64 22.50 -35.23
CA GLY A 613 4.78 22.30 -36.68
C GLY A 613 5.68 21.15 -37.14
N LYS A 614 6.48 20.52 -36.24
CA LYS A 614 7.34 19.38 -36.59
C LYS A 614 6.54 18.09 -36.76
N LEU A 615 7.04 17.21 -37.62
CA LEU A 615 6.60 15.81 -37.69
C LEU A 615 6.82 15.10 -36.35
N ILE A 616 5.94 14.15 -36.07
CA ILE A 616 6.10 13.19 -34.97
C ILE A 616 7.26 12.26 -35.34
N GLY A 617 8.30 12.25 -34.51
CA GLY A 617 9.47 11.39 -34.68
C GLY A 617 9.15 9.90 -34.59
N GLY A 618 10.10 9.05 -34.96
CA GLY A 618 9.97 7.59 -34.90
C GLY A 618 10.00 7.03 -33.47
N GLY A 619 8.95 7.27 -32.69
CA GLY A 619 8.75 6.61 -31.40
C GLY A 619 8.48 5.11 -31.55
N THR A 620 8.86 4.35 -30.54
CA THR A 620 8.77 2.89 -30.46
C THR A 620 7.34 2.41 -30.15
N ASP A 621 6.48 2.42 -31.15
CA ASP A 621 5.20 1.71 -31.11
C ASP A 621 5.41 0.20 -31.13
N GLN A 622 5.28 -0.44 -29.96
CA GLN A 622 5.59 -1.86 -29.75
C GLN A 622 4.36 -2.78 -29.80
N SER A 623 3.16 -2.22 -29.96
CA SER A 623 1.93 -3.00 -30.10
C SER A 623 2.00 -3.95 -31.30
N GLN A 624 1.62 -5.21 -31.07
CA GLN A 624 1.75 -6.35 -32.00
C GLN A 624 0.96 -6.24 -33.31
N GLY A 625 0.15 -5.19 -33.50
CA GLY A 625 -0.71 -5.01 -34.67
C GLY A 625 -0.86 -3.55 -35.08
N ASP A 626 -1.49 -3.32 -36.23
CA ASP A 626 -1.83 -1.98 -36.68
C ASP A 626 -3.15 -1.46 -36.05
N SER A 627 -3.47 -0.19 -36.27
CA SER A 627 -4.61 0.50 -35.67
C SER A 627 -5.95 0.23 -36.37
N GLY A 628 -5.97 -0.47 -37.52
CA GLY A 628 -7.15 -0.62 -38.37
C GLY A 628 -7.54 0.65 -39.14
N ILE A 629 -6.63 1.62 -39.25
CA ILE A 629 -6.77 2.86 -40.03
C ILE A 629 -5.39 3.32 -40.56
N LEU A 630 -5.36 3.97 -41.73
CA LEU A 630 -4.14 4.59 -42.24
C LEU A 630 -3.83 5.85 -41.42
N ALA A 631 -2.62 5.99 -40.89
CA ALA A 631 -2.27 7.07 -39.97
C ALA A 631 -0.91 7.69 -40.30
N ALA A 632 -0.82 9.02 -40.23
CA ALA A 632 0.42 9.73 -40.53
C ALA A 632 0.55 11.05 -39.77
N SER A 633 1.79 11.47 -39.55
CA SER A 633 2.11 12.84 -39.17
C SER A 633 2.31 13.70 -40.43
N ILE A 634 1.89 14.96 -40.34
CA ILE A 634 2.17 16.00 -41.35
C ILE A 634 2.80 17.23 -40.69
N SER A 635 3.59 17.98 -41.46
CA SER A 635 4.16 19.25 -40.99
C SER A 635 3.07 20.32 -40.82
N GLY A 636 3.37 21.34 -40.00
CA GLY A 636 2.52 22.53 -39.89
C GLY A 636 2.28 23.21 -41.24
N SER A 637 3.31 23.29 -42.10
CA SER A 637 3.19 23.85 -43.45
C SER A 637 2.25 23.06 -44.38
N LEU A 638 2.18 21.73 -44.25
CA LEU A 638 1.21 20.91 -44.97
C LEU A 638 -0.20 21.06 -44.37
N ALA A 639 -0.34 21.11 -43.05
CA ALA A 639 -1.63 21.34 -42.40
C ALA A 639 -2.25 22.71 -42.77
N GLU A 640 -1.45 23.79 -42.76
CA GLU A 640 -1.88 25.12 -43.24
C GLU A 640 -2.25 25.08 -44.74
N SER A 641 -1.51 24.32 -45.56
CA SER A 641 -1.87 24.13 -46.97
C SER A 641 -3.24 23.46 -47.15
N LEU A 642 -3.58 22.49 -46.29
CA LEU A 642 -4.90 21.85 -46.26
C LEU A 642 -5.99 22.79 -45.70
N LEU A 643 -5.69 23.57 -44.66
CA LEU A 643 -6.61 24.50 -43.99
C LEU A 643 -6.81 25.84 -44.71
N SER A 644 -5.99 26.15 -45.72
CA SER A 644 -5.98 27.39 -46.51
C SER A 644 -7.34 27.90 -47.01
N HIS A 645 -8.30 27.01 -47.21
CA HIS A 645 -9.66 27.34 -47.69
C HIS A 645 -10.70 27.46 -46.55
N SER A 646 -10.30 27.32 -45.28
CA SER A 646 -11.20 27.36 -44.11
C SER A 646 -11.49 28.77 -43.57
N GLY A 647 -10.72 29.79 -44.00
CA GLY A 647 -10.86 31.17 -43.52
C GLY A 647 -10.17 31.48 -42.18
N LYS A 648 -9.52 30.49 -41.56
CA LYS A 648 -8.65 30.62 -40.37
C LYS A 648 -7.35 29.82 -40.61
N THR A 649 -6.25 30.27 -40.00
CA THR A 649 -4.98 29.53 -39.87
C THR A 649 -5.07 28.41 -38.83
N LEU A 650 -4.09 27.50 -38.80
CA LEU A 650 -3.96 26.47 -37.76
C LEU A 650 -3.81 27.08 -36.36
N SER A 651 -3.24 28.29 -36.23
CA SER A 651 -3.12 29.00 -34.95
C SER A 651 -4.45 29.55 -34.45
N GLU A 652 -5.22 30.22 -35.31
CA GLU A 652 -6.57 30.73 -34.99
C GLU A 652 -7.59 29.59 -34.76
N TRP A 653 -7.29 28.38 -35.24
CA TRP A 653 -8.01 27.16 -34.88
C TRP A 653 -7.59 26.62 -33.51
N GLN A 654 -6.30 26.54 -33.21
CA GLN A 654 -5.81 26.04 -31.92
C GLN A 654 -6.26 26.92 -30.75
N GLU A 655 -6.09 28.24 -30.85
CA GLU A 655 -6.36 29.22 -29.77
C GLU A 655 -7.81 29.11 -29.23
N GLY A 656 -8.79 28.98 -30.13
CA GLY A 656 -10.20 28.81 -29.76
C GLY A 656 -10.53 27.44 -29.16
N MET A 657 -9.74 26.39 -29.44
CA MET A 657 -9.94 25.06 -28.87
C MET A 657 -9.19 24.84 -27.55
N ASP A 658 -8.10 25.59 -27.32
CA ASP A 658 -7.25 25.48 -26.13
C ASP A 658 -7.93 25.95 -24.84
N THR A 659 -9.05 26.65 -24.96
CA THR A 659 -9.92 27.10 -23.85
C THR A 659 -11.18 26.24 -23.66
N GLU A 660 -11.28 25.10 -24.35
CA GLU A 660 -12.47 24.24 -24.42
C GLU A 660 -13.77 24.96 -24.87
N ASN A 661 -13.66 26.06 -25.62
CA ASN A 661 -14.79 26.89 -26.05
C ASN A 661 -15.83 26.08 -26.88
N PRO A 662 -17.06 25.87 -26.37
CA PRO A 662 -18.07 25.06 -27.06
C PRO A 662 -18.63 25.71 -28.34
N HIS A 663 -18.34 27.00 -28.58
CA HIS A 663 -18.73 27.70 -29.80
C HIS A 663 -17.66 27.69 -30.90
N GLU A 664 -16.41 27.37 -30.58
CA GLU A 664 -15.33 27.25 -31.56
C GLU A 664 -14.90 25.81 -31.83
N ALA A 665 -15.16 24.87 -30.90
CA ALA A 665 -14.94 23.44 -31.07
C ALA A 665 -15.93 22.74 -32.05
N SER A 666 -16.45 23.46 -33.05
CA SER A 666 -17.27 22.90 -34.13
C SER A 666 -16.37 22.46 -35.28
N ALA A 667 -16.19 21.15 -35.43
CA ALA A 667 -15.31 20.55 -36.43
C ALA A 667 -15.81 20.75 -37.88
N ILE A 668 -14.88 20.96 -38.83
CA ILE A 668 -15.18 21.48 -40.17
C ILE A 668 -14.81 20.49 -41.28
N THR A 669 -15.76 20.24 -42.18
CA THR A 669 -15.46 19.63 -43.50
C THR A 669 -14.86 20.70 -44.41
N LEU A 670 -13.70 20.43 -45.01
CA LEU A 670 -12.98 21.36 -45.89
C LEU A 670 -13.41 21.10 -47.35
N PRO A 671 -14.32 21.90 -47.95
CA PRO A 671 -14.96 21.51 -49.20
C PRO A 671 -13.96 21.53 -50.36
N GLY A 672 -13.88 20.42 -51.11
CA GLY A 672 -12.95 20.25 -52.23
C GLY A 672 -11.51 19.86 -51.85
N GLN A 673 -11.12 19.95 -50.58
CA GLN A 673 -9.79 19.53 -50.13
C GLN A 673 -9.74 18.00 -50.01
N ARG A 674 -9.08 17.35 -50.98
CA ARG A 674 -8.93 15.88 -51.03
C ARG A 674 -7.48 15.46 -50.83
N VAL A 675 -7.26 14.47 -49.98
CA VAL A 675 -5.96 13.80 -49.78
C VAL A 675 -6.04 12.38 -50.31
N ARG A 676 -5.00 11.97 -51.07
CA ARG A 676 -4.65 10.56 -51.27
C ARG A 676 -3.48 10.23 -50.35
N LEU A 677 -3.66 9.22 -49.51
CA LEU A 677 -2.65 8.69 -48.61
C LEU A 677 -2.42 7.22 -48.95
N SER A 678 -1.17 6.85 -49.23
CA SER A 678 -0.71 5.47 -49.30
C SER A 678 0.33 5.24 -48.21
N VAL A 679 0.27 4.10 -47.54
CA VAL A 679 1.21 3.73 -46.48
C VAL A 679 1.67 2.30 -46.71
N GLU A 680 2.98 2.11 -46.69
CA GLU A 680 3.62 0.80 -46.70
C GLU A 680 4.68 0.77 -45.60
N ILE A 681 4.37 0.05 -44.52
CA ILE A 681 5.23 -0.16 -43.36
C ILE A 681 5.52 -1.65 -43.24
N GLU A 682 6.80 -2.01 -43.28
CA GLU A 682 7.29 -3.32 -42.89
C GLU A 682 7.40 -3.37 -41.36
N ARG A 683 6.90 -4.45 -40.75
CA ARG A 683 6.92 -4.66 -39.29
C ARG A 683 8.04 -5.61 -38.95
N LEU A 684 9.10 -5.08 -38.34
CA LEU A 684 10.26 -5.86 -37.94
C LEU A 684 9.88 -6.74 -36.75
N ARG A 685 10.28 -8.01 -36.80
CA ARG A 685 9.98 -8.99 -35.76
C ARG A 685 11.26 -9.62 -35.22
N LYS A 686 11.28 -9.84 -33.91
CA LYS A 686 12.29 -10.63 -33.19
C LYS A 686 11.61 -11.73 -32.38
N GLU A 687 12.41 -12.64 -31.84
CA GLU A 687 11.96 -13.73 -30.99
C GLU A 687 12.66 -13.65 -29.63
N ASP A 688 11.86 -13.73 -28.55
CA ASP A 688 12.37 -14.02 -27.21
C ASP A 688 11.64 -15.20 -26.58
N ARG A 689 11.82 -15.43 -25.28
CA ARG A 689 11.28 -16.60 -24.58
C ARG A 689 10.99 -16.31 -23.12
N ASN A 690 9.85 -16.79 -22.61
CA ASN A 690 9.69 -16.92 -21.16
C ASN A 690 10.53 -18.12 -20.67
N VAL A 691 11.03 -18.04 -19.43
CA VAL A 691 11.68 -19.16 -18.74
C VAL A 691 10.73 -19.66 -17.65
N VAL A 692 10.13 -20.84 -17.86
CA VAL A 692 9.09 -21.39 -16.98
C VAL A 692 9.44 -22.81 -16.53
N GLY A 693 9.26 -23.08 -15.24
CA GLY A 693 9.42 -24.40 -14.63
C GLY A 693 8.33 -24.71 -13.60
N VAL A 694 8.26 -25.97 -13.18
CA VAL A 694 7.26 -26.47 -12.22
C VAL A 694 7.88 -27.39 -11.18
N ILE A 695 7.48 -27.22 -9.92
CA ILE A 695 7.68 -28.20 -8.85
C ILE A 695 6.32 -28.79 -8.52
N HIS A 696 6.06 -30.01 -9.01
CA HIS A 696 4.80 -30.71 -8.73
C HIS A 696 4.69 -31.14 -7.25
N PRO A 697 3.47 -31.16 -6.67
CA PRO A 697 3.25 -31.71 -5.34
C PRO A 697 3.53 -33.23 -5.36
N PRO A 698 4.19 -33.79 -4.32
CA PRO A 698 4.74 -35.15 -4.38
C PRO A 698 3.71 -36.27 -4.23
N ARG A 699 2.50 -35.98 -3.71
CA ARG A 699 1.46 -36.97 -3.37
C ARG A 699 0.15 -36.80 -4.13
N VAL A 700 0.09 -35.88 -5.10
CA VAL A 700 -1.12 -35.63 -5.92
C VAL A 700 -0.88 -36.04 -7.37
N ASP A 701 -1.91 -36.61 -8.00
CA ASP A 701 -1.94 -36.88 -9.44
C ASP A 701 -1.63 -35.59 -10.23
N ARG A 702 -0.57 -35.59 -11.06
CA ARG A 702 -0.17 -34.42 -11.87
C ARG A 702 -1.30 -33.95 -12.80
N HIS A 703 -2.22 -34.83 -13.19
CA HIS A 703 -3.39 -34.49 -13.99
C HIS A 703 -4.51 -33.81 -13.20
N LYS A 704 -4.39 -33.70 -11.86
CA LYS A 704 -5.35 -33.04 -10.96
C LYS A 704 -4.72 -32.00 -10.02
N ALA A 705 -3.39 -31.96 -9.92
CA ALA A 705 -2.67 -30.99 -9.10
C ALA A 705 -2.99 -29.54 -9.50
N THR A 706 -3.23 -28.71 -8.49
CA THR A 706 -3.25 -27.25 -8.56
C THR A 706 -1.88 -26.67 -8.16
N TYR A 707 -1.68 -25.39 -8.46
CA TYR A 707 -0.42 -24.68 -8.27
C TYR A 707 -0.63 -23.26 -7.76
N VAL A 708 0.29 -22.80 -6.93
CA VAL A 708 0.59 -21.36 -6.80
C VAL A 708 1.59 -21.00 -7.90
N MET A 709 1.45 -19.83 -8.53
CA MET A 709 2.44 -19.31 -9.47
C MET A 709 3.19 -18.13 -8.84
N ILE A 710 4.52 -18.14 -8.94
CA ILE A 710 5.39 -17.02 -8.59
C ILE A 710 6.11 -16.54 -9.85
N GLY A 711 6.30 -15.23 -9.99
CA GLY A 711 7.02 -14.69 -11.14
C GLY A 711 7.49 -13.25 -11.05
N ALA A 712 8.36 -12.93 -12.01
CA ALA A 712 9.00 -11.64 -12.24
C ALA A 712 9.47 -11.61 -13.70
N HIS A 713 9.39 -10.46 -14.37
CA HIS A 713 10.16 -10.21 -15.60
C HIS A 713 11.68 -10.29 -15.36
N TYR A 714 12.44 -10.58 -16.42
CA TYR A 714 13.91 -10.59 -16.39
C TYR A 714 14.57 -9.71 -17.46
N ASP A 715 13.81 -9.15 -18.41
CA ASP A 715 14.33 -8.21 -19.41
C ASP A 715 14.34 -6.78 -18.89
N HIS A 716 15.23 -5.94 -19.41
CA HIS A 716 15.30 -4.52 -19.03
C HIS A 716 15.72 -3.65 -20.23
N LEU A 717 16.02 -2.37 -20.03
CA LEU A 717 16.08 -1.35 -21.07
C LEU A 717 17.33 -1.33 -21.99
N GLY A 718 18.26 -2.27 -21.86
CA GLY A 718 19.44 -2.33 -22.75
C GLY A 718 20.41 -1.16 -22.57
N HIS A 719 20.44 -0.25 -23.56
CA HIS A 719 21.19 1.01 -23.54
C HIS A 719 20.27 2.25 -23.51
N GLY A 720 19.01 2.08 -23.07
CA GLY A 720 18.01 3.16 -22.97
C GLY A 720 17.24 3.42 -24.27
N GLU A 721 17.23 2.48 -25.23
CA GLU A 721 16.53 2.65 -26.52
C GLU A 721 15.00 2.75 -26.38
N VAL A 722 14.46 2.35 -25.23
CA VAL A 722 13.05 2.35 -24.83
C VAL A 722 13.02 2.72 -23.35
N GLY A 723 11.95 3.37 -22.88
CA GLY A 723 11.63 3.52 -21.44
C GLY A 723 12.55 4.41 -20.58
N GLY A 724 13.80 4.65 -21.01
CA GLY A 724 14.86 5.24 -20.18
C GLY A 724 14.71 6.74 -19.92
N PHE A 725 15.20 7.17 -18.75
CA PHE A 725 15.19 8.57 -18.28
C PHE A 725 16.59 9.20 -18.20
N ASP A 726 17.46 8.90 -19.17
CA ASP A 726 18.85 9.41 -19.30
C ASP A 726 19.03 10.89 -18.91
N LEU A 727 19.91 11.16 -17.94
CA LEU A 727 20.46 12.51 -17.72
C LEU A 727 21.52 12.89 -18.78
N GLU A 728 21.93 14.15 -18.76
CA GLU A 728 23.00 14.65 -19.64
C GLU A 728 24.36 14.03 -19.28
N GLY A 729 24.74 13.01 -20.06
CA GLY A 729 25.94 12.19 -19.85
C GLY A 729 25.65 10.68 -19.77
N GLU A 730 24.39 10.29 -19.56
CA GLU A 730 23.97 8.89 -19.36
C GLU A 730 23.63 8.15 -20.67
N LYS A 731 23.49 8.90 -21.77
CA LYS A 731 23.06 8.36 -23.07
C LYS A 731 23.95 7.24 -23.59
N HIS A 732 23.31 6.13 -23.95
CA HIS A 732 23.92 4.89 -24.41
C HIS A 732 24.74 4.13 -23.35
N GLN A 733 24.68 4.50 -22.07
CA GLN A 733 25.18 3.64 -20.99
C GLN A 733 24.23 2.45 -20.79
N ILE A 734 24.76 1.36 -20.23
CA ILE A 734 23.99 0.14 -19.99
C ILE A 734 23.02 0.39 -18.84
N HIS A 735 21.74 0.05 -19.05
CA HIS A 735 20.74 0.01 -18.00
C HIS A 735 20.83 -1.35 -17.31
N ASN A 736 21.51 -1.43 -16.16
CA ASN A 736 21.80 -2.71 -15.53
C ASN A 736 20.58 -3.32 -14.80
N GLY A 737 19.62 -2.53 -14.33
CA GLY A 737 18.34 -3.03 -13.84
C GLY A 737 18.46 -4.01 -12.66
N ALA A 738 19.02 -3.53 -11.55
CA ALA A 738 19.25 -4.29 -10.33
C ALA A 738 18.01 -4.40 -9.44
N ASP A 739 17.28 -3.31 -9.20
CA ASP A 739 15.97 -3.36 -8.55
C ASP A 739 14.91 -3.81 -9.54
N ASP A 740 14.89 -3.12 -10.68
CA ASP A 740 14.06 -3.37 -11.85
C ASP A 740 14.87 -4.18 -12.89
N ASN A 741 14.97 -5.49 -12.81
CA ASN A 741 14.09 -6.45 -12.12
C ASN A 741 14.86 -7.60 -11.46
N ALA A 742 16.20 -7.52 -11.44
CA ALA A 742 17.04 -8.60 -10.94
C ALA A 742 16.73 -8.94 -9.46
N SER A 743 16.24 -7.98 -8.67
CA SER A 743 15.76 -8.18 -7.30
C SER A 743 14.58 -9.16 -7.22
N GLY A 744 13.57 -9.01 -8.10
CA GLY A 744 12.39 -9.87 -8.19
C GLY A 744 12.75 -11.27 -8.69
N VAL A 745 13.60 -11.35 -9.70
CA VAL A 745 14.12 -12.62 -10.24
C VAL A 745 14.91 -13.40 -9.16
N ALA A 746 15.78 -12.72 -8.41
CA ALA A 746 16.55 -13.33 -7.33
C ALA A 746 15.64 -13.87 -6.21
N LEU A 747 14.63 -13.09 -5.80
CA LEU A 747 13.61 -13.51 -4.83
C LEU A 747 12.87 -14.77 -5.31
N VAL A 748 12.41 -14.79 -6.58
CA VAL A 748 11.66 -15.92 -7.16
C VAL A 748 12.48 -17.21 -7.16
N LEU A 749 13.80 -17.12 -7.45
CA LEU A 749 14.71 -18.26 -7.41
C LEU A 749 14.93 -18.79 -5.98
N GLU A 750 15.09 -17.92 -4.99
CA GLU A 750 15.23 -18.29 -3.57
C GLU A 750 13.95 -18.94 -3.00
N VAL A 751 12.76 -18.41 -3.36
CA VAL A 751 11.48 -19.02 -2.98
C VAL A 751 11.34 -20.42 -3.61
N ALA A 752 11.74 -20.60 -4.88
CA ALA A 752 11.75 -21.89 -5.53
C ALA A 752 12.72 -22.88 -4.87
N ALA A 753 13.91 -22.43 -4.44
CA ALA A 753 14.89 -23.24 -3.72
C ALA A 753 14.37 -23.70 -2.34
N ALA A 754 13.79 -22.78 -1.57
CA ALA A 754 13.17 -23.09 -0.28
C ALA A 754 11.99 -24.08 -0.43
N PHE A 755 11.13 -23.87 -1.44
CA PHE A 755 10.02 -24.79 -1.72
C PHE A 755 10.50 -26.17 -2.17
N ARG A 756 11.55 -26.26 -3.00
CA ARG A 756 12.15 -27.54 -3.40
C ARG A 756 12.61 -28.36 -2.19
N LYS A 757 13.35 -27.74 -1.26
CA LYS A 757 13.80 -28.38 -0.01
C LYS A 757 12.62 -28.83 0.86
N ARG A 758 11.55 -28.04 0.94
CA ARG A 758 10.31 -28.46 1.64
C ARG A 758 9.73 -29.73 1.03
N VAL A 759 9.63 -29.82 -0.30
CA VAL A 759 9.13 -31.02 -1.00
C VAL A 759 10.00 -32.26 -0.74
N GLU A 760 11.28 -32.08 -0.42
CA GLU A 760 12.22 -33.18 -0.09
C GLU A 760 12.22 -33.55 1.40
N GLN A 761 12.03 -32.58 2.30
CA GLN A 761 12.10 -32.78 3.76
C GLN A 761 10.74 -33.10 4.40
N ALA A 762 9.64 -32.56 3.86
CA ALA A 762 8.29 -32.71 4.38
C ALA A 762 7.25 -32.85 3.25
N PRO A 763 7.27 -33.97 2.47
CA PRO A 763 6.36 -34.19 1.35
C PRO A 763 4.87 -34.38 1.72
N GLU A 764 4.53 -34.56 2.99
CA GLU A 764 3.13 -34.49 3.48
C GLU A 764 2.61 -33.05 3.55
N ASP A 765 3.52 -32.11 3.79
CA ASP A 765 3.25 -30.70 4.04
C ASP A 765 2.93 -29.91 2.75
N VAL A 766 2.84 -30.59 1.60
CA VAL A 766 2.70 -29.99 0.27
C VAL A 766 1.49 -30.55 -0.48
N SER A 767 0.39 -29.79 -0.48
CA SER A 767 -0.86 -30.10 -1.16
C SER A 767 -0.89 -29.61 -2.62
N GLN A 768 -0.28 -28.45 -2.88
CA GLN A 768 -0.22 -27.82 -4.20
C GLN A 768 1.22 -27.70 -4.71
N GLY A 769 1.38 -27.58 -6.03
CA GLY A 769 2.68 -27.33 -6.64
C GLY A 769 3.05 -25.84 -6.68
N LEU A 770 4.25 -25.59 -7.19
CA LEU A 770 4.75 -24.26 -7.49
C LEU A 770 5.08 -24.15 -8.99
N ILE A 771 4.50 -23.17 -9.68
CA ILE A 771 4.96 -22.73 -11.00
C ILE A 771 5.93 -21.56 -10.77
N VAL A 772 7.10 -21.64 -11.38
CA VAL A 772 8.13 -20.61 -11.36
C VAL A 772 8.20 -20.04 -12.77
N ALA A 773 7.78 -18.80 -12.96
CA ALA A 773 7.67 -18.18 -14.27
C ALA A 773 8.46 -16.86 -14.34
N LEU A 774 9.34 -16.77 -15.32
CA LEU A 774 10.23 -15.62 -15.50
C LEU A 774 10.01 -15.06 -16.91
N TRP A 775 9.57 -13.81 -16.98
CA TRP A 775 8.99 -13.22 -18.19
C TRP A 775 9.99 -12.39 -18.99
N SER A 776 9.72 -12.25 -20.30
CA SER A 776 10.46 -11.33 -21.19
C SER A 776 9.47 -10.49 -22.00
N GLY A 777 9.84 -9.25 -22.28
CA GLY A 777 9.03 -8.28 -23.01
C GLY A 777 8.02 -7.57 -22.13
N GLU A 778 8.25 -7.52 -20.82
CA GLU A 778 7.42 -6.75 -19.88
C GLU A 778 7.52 -5.25 -20.22
N GLU A 779 8.76 -4.77 -20.33
CA GLU A 779 9.19 -3.42 -20.73
C GLU A 779 8.56 -2.93 -22.04
N LEU A 780 8.23 -3.88 -22.92
CA LEU A 780 7.67 -3.66 -24.24
C LEU A 780 6.12 -3.77 -24.24
N GLY A 781 5.51 -3.83 -23.07
CA GLY A 781 4.07 -3.94 -22.85
C GLY A 781 3.58 -5.36 -22.52
N LEU A 782 4.14 -5.98 -21.48
CA LEU A 782 3.66 -7.26 -20.91
C LEU A 782 3.63 -8.44 -21.90
N ILE A 783 4.55 -8.48 -22.86
CA ILE A 783 4.46 -9.39 -24.02
C ILE A 783 4.54 -10.85 -23.60
N GLY A 784 5.52 -11.22 -22.78
CA GLY A 784 5.78 -12.59 -22.36
C GLY A 784 4.66 -13.18 -21.50
N SER A 785 4.22 -12.46 -20.47
CA SER A 785 3.14 -12.91 -19.59
C SER A 785 1.80 -13.02 -20.31
N ASN A 786 1.45 -12.06 -21.18
CA ASN A 786 0.26 -12.18 -22.04
C ASN A 786 0.38 -13.37 -23.00
N TYR A 787 1.54 -13.59 -23.63
CA TYR A 787 1.75 -14.76 -24.48
C TYR A 787 1.55 -16.07 -23.70
N PHE A 788 2.04 -16.16 -22.46
CA PHE A 788 1.78 -17.31 -21.59
C PHE A 788 0.29 -17.43 -21.22
N ALA A 789 -0.38 -16.33 -20.87
CA ALA A 789 -1.80 -16.35 -20.48
C ALA A 789 -2.77 -16.69 -21.64
N ASP A 790 -2.33 -16.55 -22.89
CA ASP A 790 -3.05 -17.04 -24.08
C ASP A 790 -2.61 -18.44 -24.54
N ASN A 791 -1.36 -18.84 -24.27
CA ASN A 791 -0.75 -20.10 -24.73
C ASN A 791 -0.25 -20.95 -23.55
N ALA A 792 -1.09 -21.07 -22.51
CA ALA A 792 -0.68 -21.54 -21.19
C ALA A 792 -0.16 -23.00 -21.18
N LEU A 793 1.06 -23.19 -20.68
CA LEU A 793 1.71 -24.51 -20.58
C LEU A 793 1.06 -25.43 -19.53
N ILE A 794 0.31 -24.85 -18.60
CA ILE A 794 -0.53 -25.53 -17.62
C ILE A 794 -1.91 -24.86 -17.69
N PRO A 795 -3.03 -25.60 -17.71
CA PRO A 795 -4.38 -25.04 -17.70
C PRO A 795 -4.58 -24.01 -16.56
N LEU A 796 -5.07 -22.82 -16.90
CA LEU A 796 -5.17 -21.67 -15.98
C LEU A 796 -6.14 -21.93 -14.82
N ASP A 797 -7.12 -22.80 -14.98
CA ASP A 797 -8.05 -23.26 -13.94
C ASP A 797 -7.36 -24.04 -12.80
N ARG A 798 -6.07 -24.36 -12.95
CA ARG A 798 -5.23 -25.01 -11.94
C ARG A 798 -4.34 -24.03 -11.16
N ILE A 799 -4.32 -22.76 -11.53
CA ILE A 799 -3.51 -21.72 -10.88
C ILE A 799 -4.37 -21.06 -9.80
N GLN A 800 -4.11 -21.35 -8.53
CA GLN A 800 -4.88 -20.82 -7.40
C GLN A 800 -4.69 -19.31 -7.24
N ALA A 801 -3.46 -18.83 -7.46
CA ALA A 801 -3.08 -17.42 -7.38
C ALA A 801 -1.75 -17.17 -8.12
N TYR A 802 -1.51 -15.92 -8.49
CA TYR A 802 -0.24 -15.42 -8.99
C TYR A 802 0.36 -14.38 -8.03
N LEU A 803 1.59 -14.63 -7.58
CA LEU A 803 2.39 -13.69 -6.81
C LEU A 803 3.46 -13.07 -7.73
N ASN A 804 3.44 -11.74 -7.86
CA ASN A 804 4.32 -10.97 -8.73
C ASN A 804 5.36 -10.20 -7.90
N PHE A 805 6.60 -10.19 -8.36
CA PHE A 805 7.73 -9.58 -7.65
C PHE A 805 8.50 -8.66 -8.58
N ASP A 806 8.38 -7.36 -8.32
CA ASP A 806 8.69 -6.26 -9.24
C ASP A 806 9.18 -5.08 -8.38
N MET A 807 10.38 -4.56 -8.65
CA MET A 807 11.07 -3.56 -7.82
C MET A 807 11.00 -3.84 -6.30
N VAL A 808 11.61 -4.95 -5.84
CA VAL A 808 11.50 -5.48 -4.46
C VAL A 808 12.77 -5.36 -3.62
N GLY A 809 13.84 -4.78 -4.14
CA GLY A 809 15.13 -4.57 -3.50
C GLY A 809 15.32 -3.20 -2.84
N ARG A 810 14.55 -2.16 -3.22
CA ARG A 810 14.76 -0.76 -2.76
C ARG A 810 13.93 -0.35 -1.54
N LEU A 811 13.58 -1.30 -0.67
CA LEU A 811 12.83 -1.10 0.59
C LEU A 811 13.34 0.10 1.42
N ARG A 812 12.49 1.11 1.61
CA ARG A 812 12.72 2.31 2.44
C ARG A 812 11.76 2.31 3.64
N GLU A 813 12.14 2.93 4.75
CA GLU A 813 11.26 3.20 5.92
C GLU A 813 10.49 1.98 6.49
N ASN A 814 11.01 0.76 6.30
CA ASN A 814 10.30 -0.51 6.58
C ASN A 814 8.94 -0.67 5.85
N ARG A 815 8.70 0.13 4.80
CA ARG A 815 7.44 0.24 4.04
C ARG A 815 7.43 -0.68 2.83
N LEU A 816 6.50 -1.62 2.80
CA LEU A 816 6.27 -2.54 1.67
C LEU A 816 4.87 -2.30 1.09
N THR A 817 4.78 -2.14 -0.24
CA THR A 817 3.50 -2.01 -0.93
C THR A 817 3.03 -3.37 -1.43
N LEU A 818 1.76 -3.69 -1.19
CA LEU A 818 1.09 -4.90 -1.68
C LEU A 818 -0.14 -4.49 -2.48
N GLN A 819 -0.18 -4.88 -3.76
CA GLN A 819 -1.13 -4.37 -4.75
C GLN A 819 -2.00 -5.47 -5.35
N GLY A 820 -3.21 -5.12 -5.79
CA GLY A 820 -4.18 -6.07 -6.33
C GLY A 820 -4.94 -6.88 -5.29
N ILE A 821 -4.93 -6.45 -4.02
CA ILE A 821 -5.55 -7.21 -2.92
C ILE A 821 -7.08 -7.35 -3.07
N GLY A 822 -7.72 -6.49 -3.87
CA GLY A 822 -9.14 -6.60 -4.20
C GLY A 822 -9.48 -7.79 -5.09
N SER A 823 -8.48 -8.45 -5.72
CA SER A 823 -8.68 -9.65 -6.55
C SER A 823 -9.13 -10.89 -5.76
N SER A 824 -9.06 -10.87 -4.43
CA SER A 824 -9.69 -11.85 -3.55
C SER A 824 -9.91 -11.27 -2.15
N GLY A 825 -11.15 -11.33 -1.65
CA GLY A 825 -11.49 -10.82 -0.32
C GLY A 825 -10.71 -11.47 0.84
N ASN A 826 -10.06 -12.61 0.61
CA ASN A 826 -9.26 -13.32 1.61
C ASN A 826 -7.78 -12.88 1.64
N TRP A 827 -7.29 -12.09 0.68
CA TRP A 827 -5.89 -11.62 0.67
C TRP A 827 -5.51 -10.90 1.96
N LYS A 828 -6.39 -9.99 2.46
CA LYS A 828 -6.11 -9.18 3.65
C LYS A 828 -5.82 -10.04 4.90
N SER A 829 -6.54 -11.15 5.07
CA SER A 829 -6.36 -12.08 6.19
C SER A 829 -5.04 -12.87 6.11
N LEU A 830 -4.62 -13.26 4.90
CA LEU A 830 -3.32 -13.92 4.70
C LEU A 830 -2.17 -12.94 4.89
N ILE A 831 -2.30 -11.73 4.35
CA ILE A 831 -1.31 -10.65 4.48
C ILE A 831 -1.14 -10.24 5.95
N GLU A 832 -2.24 -10.06 6.70
CA GLU A 832 -2.22 -9.82 8.15
C GLU A 832 -1.40 -10.90 8.85
N ARG A 833 -1.82 -12.16 8.73
CA ARG A 833 -1.18 -13.33 9.34
C ARG A 833 0.33 -13.39 9.09
N GLN A 834 0.76 -13.31 7.83
CA GLN A 834 2.18 -13.47 7.51
C GLN A 834 2.99 -12.20 7.84
N ASN A 835 2.37 -11.02 7.87
CA ASN A 835 3.05 -9.79 8.31
C ASN A 835 3.22 -9.69 9.83
N ILE A 836 2.44 -10.40 10.66
CA ILE A 836 2.74 -10.55 12.10
C ILE A 836 4.21 -10.95 12.28
N LEU A 837 4.65 -11.94 11.50
CA LEU A 837 6.00 -12.51 11.51
C LEU A 837 7.03 -11.63 10.79
N ALA A 838 6.65 -11.00 9.67
CA ALA A 838 7.60 -10.29 8.79
C ALA A 838 7.90 -8.84 9.22
N GLY A 839 6.99 -8.19 9.95
CA GLY A 839 7.27 -6.92 10.62
C GLY A 839 7.27 -5.67 9.74
N PHE A 840 6.61 -5.65 8.59
CA PHE A 840 6.57 -4.47 7.69
C PHE A 840 5.49 -3.46 8.08
N GLN A 841 5.73 -2.18 7.78
CA GLN A 841 4.69 -1.18 7.56
C GLN A 841 4.10 -1.46 6.17
N LEU A 842 2.81 -1.83 6.08
CA LEU A 842 2.20 -2.20 4.80
C LEU A 842 1.39 -1.05 4.20
N VAL A 843 1.59 -0.80 2.90
CA VAL A 843 0.67 -0.02 2.07
C VAL A 843 -0.14 -1.00 1.22
N LEU A 844 -1.45 -1.02 1.41
CA LEU A 844 -2.36 -1.95 0.71
C LEU A 844 -3.12 -1.22 -0.40
N GLN A 845 -3.07 -1.74 -1.62
CA GLN A 845 -3.79 -1.20 -2.79
C GLN A 845 -4.77 -2.23 -3.34
N GLU A 846 -6.05 -1.86 -3.38
CA GLU A 846 -7.15 -2.75 -3.78
C GLU A 846 -7.17 -3.06 -5.29
N ASP A 847 -6.82 -2.09 -6.15
CA ASP A 847 -6.95 -2.19 -7.61
C ASP A 847 -6.04 -3.29 -8.21
N PRO A 848 -6.61 -4.31 -8.89
CA PRO A 848 -5.84 -5.37 -9.55
C PRO A 848 -5.47 -5.07 -11.02
N TYR A 849 -5.91 -3.93 -11.58
CA TYR A 849 -5.57 -3.52 -12.95
C TYR A 849 -4.20 -2.80 -13.02
N LEU A 850 -3.16 -3.48 -12.55
CA LEU A 850 -1.80 -2.95 -12.38
C LEU A 850 -0.98 -2.99 -13.68
N PRO A 851 -0.10 -2.01 -13.93
CA PRO A 851 0.79 -1.97 -15.10
C PRO A 851 2.04 -2.86 -14.91
N THR A 852 1.83 -4.15 -14.65
CA THR A 852 2.86 -5.20 -14.47
C THR A 852 2.23 -6.56 -14.84
N ASP A 853 2.99 -7.65 -14.88
CA ASP A 853 2.58 -8.97 -15.41
C ASP A 853 1.27 -9.55 -14.81
N THR A 854 0.86 -9.09 -13.62
CA THR A 854 -0.47 -9.41 -13.03
C THR A 854 -1.64 -9.12 -13.98
N THR A 855 -1.53 -8.13 -14.87
CA THR A 855 -2.56 -7.77 -15.85
C THR A 855 -2.81 -8.89 -16.88
N ALA A 856 -1.86 -9.78 -17.13
CA ALA A 856 -2.09 -10.96 -17.98
C ALA A 856 -3.01 -12.01 -17.33
N PHE A 857 -3.05 -12.05 -15.99
CA PHE A 857 -3.66 -13.15 -15.21
C PHE A 857 -4.98 -12.79 -14.52
N TYR A 858 -5.13 -11.58 -13.98
CA TYR A 858 -6.39 -11.17 -13.34
C TYR A 858 -7.62 -11.25 -14.28
N PRO A 859 -7.56 -10.85 -15.57
CA PRO A 859 -8.66 -11.03 -16.53
C PRO A 859 -8.98 -12.51 -16.86
N LYS A 860 -8.12 -13.46 -16.47
CA LYS A 860 -8.32 -14.90 -16.63
C LYS A 860 -9.01 -15.54 -15.41
N ASN A 861 -9.46 -14.73 -14.46
CA ASN A 861 -10.05 -15.11 -13.16
C ASN A 861 -9.06 -15.70 -12.14
N ILE A 862 -7.76 -15.37 -12.25
CA ILE A 862 -6.75 -15.76 -11.27
C ILE A 862 -6.58 -14.62 -10.24
N PRO A 863 -6.68 -14.88 -8.92
CA PRO A 863 -6.27 -13.93 -7.88
C PRO A 863 -4.80 -13.50 -8.02
N VAL A 864 -4.54 -12.21 -7.94
CA VAL A 864 -3.19 -11.62 -8.11
C VAL A 864 -2.75 -10.86 -6.86
N LEU A 865 -1.45 -10.87 -6.59
CA LEU A 865 -0.82 -10.00 -5.59
C LEU A 865 0.55 -9.55 -6.10
N SER A 866 0.76 -8.25 -6.25
CA SER A 866 2.10 -7.69 -6.57
C SER A 866 2.78 -7.15 -5.31
N PHE A 867 4.07 -7.42 -5.19
CA PHE A 867 4.97 -6.86 -4.18
C PHE A 867 5.79 -5.75 -4.82
N PHE A 868 5.86 -4.58 -4.18
CA PHE A 868 6.52 -3.39 -4.72
C PHE A 868 7.14 -2.54 -3.60
N THR A 869 8.38 -2.06 -3.76
CA THR A 869 9.05 -1.21 -2.74
C THR A 869 9.02 0.30 -3.03
N GLY A 870 8.54 0.71 -4.21
CA GLY A 870 8.37 2.11 -4.58
C GLY A 870 9.45 2.61 -5.55
N SER A 871 9.04 3.47 -6.49
CA SER A 871 9.95 4.09 -7.47
C SER A 871 11.05 4.92 -6.79
N HIS A 872 12.21 5.01 -7.45
CA HIS A 872 13.39 5.74 -6.97
C HIS A 872 14.03 6.56 -8.11
N GLU A 873 15.01 7.41 -7.77
CA GLU A 873 15.60 8.38 -8.71
C GLU A 873 16.39 7.72 -9.86
N GLU A 874 16.86 6.49 -9.63
CA GLU A 874 17.63 5.66 -10.55
C GLU A 874 16.76 4.69 -11.35
N TYR A 875 15.43 4.69 -11.15
CA TYR A 875 14.48 3.89 -11.93
C TYR A 875 14.60 4.23 -13.42
N HIS A 876 14.63 3.20 -14.27
CA HIS A 876 14.82 3.34 -15.73
C HIS A 876 16.05 4.20 -16.11
N ARG A 877 17.15 4.08 -15.36
CA ARG A 877 18.43 4.78 -15.62
C ARG A 877 19.63 3.84 -15.43
N PRO A 878 20.82 4.18 -15.98
CA PRO A 878 22.01 3.33 -15.87
C PRO A 878 22.43 3.00 -14.43
N GLY A 879 22.13 3.89 -13.48
CA GLY A 879 22.51 3.76 -12.07
C GLY A 879 21.65 2.81 -11.22
N ASP A 880 20.70 2.06 -11.78
CA ASP A 880 20.07 0.94 -11.07
C ASP A 880 21.02 -0.27 -11.02
N ASP A 881 22.09 -0.11 -10.22
CA ASP A 881 23.15 -1.09 -10.00
C ASP A 881 23.00 -1.82 -8.64
N PRO A 882 23.60 -3.01 -8.46
CA PRO A 882 23.43 -3.83 -7.25
C PRO A 882 23.82 -3.13 -5.94
N GLU A 883 24.79 -2.22 -5.99
CA GLU A 883 25.23 -1.36 -4.88
C GLU A 883 24.10 -0.54 -4.25
N THR A 884 23.01 -0.29 -5.00
CA THR A 884 21.86 0.50 -4.54
C THR A 884 20.86 -0.29 -3.69
N LEU A 885 20.92 -1.63 -3.66
CA LEU A 885 19.86 -2.47 -3.08
C LEU A 885 19.92 -2.58 -1.55
N ASN A 886 18.76 -2.57 -0.91
CA ASN A 886 18.61 -2.90 0.50
C ASN A 886 18.53 -4.42 0.69
N TRP A 887 19.69 -5.08 0.69
CA TRP A 887 19.83 -6.54 0.82
C TRP A 887 19.09 -7.14 2.04
N LYS A 888 19.05 -6.44 3.17
CA LYS A 888 18.29 -6.85 4.36
C LYS A 888 16.78 -6.78 4.13
N GLY A 889 16.33 -5.74 3.41
CA GLY A 889 14.94 -5.58 2.97
C GLY A 889 14.54 -6.69 2.00
N LEU A 890 15.29 -6.86 0.91
CA LEU A 890 15.06 -7.90 -0.10
C LEU A 890 14.97 -9.30 0.52
N LYS A 891 15.89 -9.63 1.45
CA LYS A 891 15.84 -10.89 2.21
C LYS A 891 14.55 -11.04 3.04
N ARG A 892 14.12 -10.01 3.77
CA ARG A 892 12.87 -10.05 4.54
C ARG A 892 11.63 -10.19 3.64
N ILE A 893 11.62 -9.54 2.48
CA ILE A 893 10.53 -9.65 1.50
C ILE A 893 10.50 -11.07 0.91
N THR A 894 11.67 -11.63 0.58
CA THR A 894 11.82 -13.02 0.14
C THR A 894 11.34 -14.02 1.20
N GLN A 895 11.59 -13.75 2.49
CA GLN A 895 11.06 -14.56 3.59
C GLN A 895 9.53 -14.47 3.72
N LEU A 896 8.94 -13.28 3.58
CA LEU A 896 7.48 -13.11 3.54
C LEU A 896 6.85 -13.83 2.35
N ALA A 897 7.41 -13.66 1.15
CA ALA A 897 6.98 -14.34 -0.08
C ALA A 897 7.05 -15.87 0.05
N SER A 898 8.13 -16.38 0.64
CA SER A 898 8.32 -17.81 0.93
C SER A 898 7.30 -18.32 1.95
N ASN A 899 7.00 -17.56 3.01
CA ASN A 899 5.98 -17.92 3.99
C ASN A 899 4.55 -17.91 3.41
N MET A 900 4.21 -16.93 2.57
CA MET A 900 2.92 -16.90 1.85
C MET A 900 2.79 -18.08 0.86
N THR A 901 3.84 -18.34 0.07
CA THR A 901 3.91 -19.50 -0.83
C THR A 901 3.79 -20.82 -0.06
N ARG A 902 4.50 -20.95 1.07
CA ARG A 902 4.42 -22.10 1.98
C ARG A 902 2.99 -22.30 2.48
N PHE A 903 2.32 -21.24 2.94
CA PHE A 903 0.96 -21.32 3.46
C PHE A 903 -0.04 -21.79 2.39
N LEU A 904 -0.06 -21.16 1.22
CA LEU A 904 -0.96 -21.51 0.11
C LEU A 904 -0.74 -22.93 -0.44
N THR A 905 0.51 -23.42 -0.41
CA THR A 905 0.85 -24.78 -0.84
C THR A 905 0.70 -25.86 0.25
N SER A 906 0.24 -25.51 1.46
CA SER A 906 0.04 -26.47 2.56
C SER A 906 -1.34 -27.14 2.50
N PRO A 907 -1.52 -28.32 3.14
CA PRO A 907 -2.85 -28.83 3.47
C PRO A 907 -3.57 -27.89 4.44
N ASN A 908 -4.57 -27.17 3.97
CA ASN A 908 -5.50 -26.36 4.77
C ASN A 908 -6.77 -26.05 3.95
N ASP A 909 -7.81 -25.54 4.61
CA ASP A 909 -9.08 -25.13 3.99
C ASP A 909 -9.07 -23.67 3.49
N PHE A 910 -7.91 -23.02 3.41
CA PHE A 910 -7.83 -21.61 2.99
C PHE A 910 -7.92 -21.50 1.47
N VAL A 911 -8.91 -20.73 1.01
CA VAL A 911 -9.15 -20.46 -0.41
C VAL A 911 -8.96 -18.98 -0.72
N LEU A 912 -8.45 -18.68 -1.91
CA LEU A 912 -8.47 -17.35 -2.53
C LEU A 912 -9.58 -17.36 -3.60
N PRO A 913 -10.85 -17.07 -3.24
CA PRO A 913 -11.90 -16.94 -4.24
C PRO A 913 -11.62 -15.71 -5.10
N TYR A 914 -11.67 -15.84 -6.43
CA TYR A 914 -11.59 -14.70 -7.33
C TYR A 914 -12.72 -13.71 -7.05
N ALA A 915 -12.36 -12.47 -6.77
CA ALA A 915 -13.28 -11.35 -6.62
C ALA A 915 -13.15 -10.43 -7.84
N LYS A 916 -14.26 -10.24 -8.56
CA LYS A 916 -14.33 -9.28 -9.66
C LYS A 916 -14.49 -7.87 -9.11
N VAL A 917 -13.38 -7.16 -8.94
CA VAL A 917 -13.37 -5.71 -8.76
C VAL A 917 -13.98 -5.08 -10.02
N GLU A 918 -15.01 -4.24 -9.85
CA GLU A 918 -15.46 -3.37 -10.94
C GLU A 918 -14.34 -2.38 -11.26
N SER A 919 -13.83 -2.40 -12.49
CA SER A 919 -12.95 -1.35 -12.96
C SER A 919 -13.65 -0.01 -12.80
N GLN A 920 -12.98 0.99 -12.20
CA GLN A 920 -13.49 2.37 -12.13
C GLN A 920 -13.49 3.04 -13.52
N ALA A 921 -14.37 2.57 -14.39
CA ALA A 921 -15.05 3.42 -15.35
C ALA A 921 -16.20 4.11 -14.60
N SER A 922 -16.39 5.40 -14.82
CA SER A 922 -17.65 6.06 -14.46
C SER A 922 -18.82 5.32 -15.14
N GLN A 923 -19.91 5.11 -14.41
CA GLN A 923 -21.04 4.29 -14.87
C GLN A 923 -21.60 4.82 -16.20
N GLY A 924 -21.31 4.17 -17.34
CA GLY A 924 -21.70 4.74 -18.63
C GLY A 924 -21.33 4.05 -19.95
N SER A 925 -20.67 2.89 -19.98
CA SER A 925 -20.56 2.10 -21.24
C SER A 925 -20.29 0.62 -20.99
N ARG A 926 -20.71 -0.21 -21.95
CA ARG A 926 -20.18 -1.57 -22.13
C ARG A 926 -18.80 -1.53 -22.77
N ASP A 927 -18.01 -2.56 -22.46
CA ASP A 927 -16.92 -3.15 -23.25
C ASP A 927 -15.89 -2.18 -23.88
N THR A 928 -15.17 -1.45 -23.04
CA THR A 928 -13.90 -0.80 -23.42
C THR A 928 -12.71 -1.56 -22.83
N LEU A 929 -11.99 -2.33 -23.67
CA LEU A 929 -10.70 -2.91 -23.27
C LEU A 929 -9.69 -1.79 -22.96
N ARG A 930 -9.09 -1.82 -21.76
CA ARG A 930 -7.79 -1.18 -21.52
C ARG A 930 -6.72 -1.99 -22.26
N ALA A 931 -6.53 -1.71 -23.55
CA ALA A 931 -5.34 -2.14 -24.27
C ALA A 931 -4.14 -1.34 -23.74
N TYR A 932 -3.39 -1.92 -22.80
CA TYR A 932 -2.16 -1.33 -22.28
C TYR A 932 -1.13 -1.22 -23.40
N LEU A 933 -0.37 -0.14 -23.35
CA LEU A 933 0.78 0.17 -24.19
C LEU A 933 1.82 0.65 -23.20
N GLY A 934 2.97 -0.03 -23.09
CA GLY A 934 4.03 0.37 -22.16
C GLY A 934 4.42 1.84 -22.38
N THR A 935 4.80 2.61 -21.36
CA THR A 935 5.36 2.22 -20.05
C THR A 935 4.51 2.83 -18.89
N ILE A 936 4.96 2.71 -17.64
CA ILE A 936 4.42 3.44 -16.47
C ILE A 936 4.63 4.96 -16.62
#